data_AF-A0A9Q1KLK6-F1
#
_entry.id   AF-A0A9Q1KLK6-F1
#
_cell.length_a   1.000
_cell.length_b   1.000
_cell.length_c   1.000
_cell.angle_alpha   90.00
_cell.angle_beta   90.00
_cell.angle_gamma   90.00
#
_symmetry.space_group_name_H-M   'P 1'
#
loop_
_entity.id
_entity.type
_entity.pdbx_description
1 polymer ?
#
loop_
_entity_poly.entity_id
_entity_poly.type
_entity_poly.pdbx_seq_one_letter_code
_entity_poly.pdbx_strand_id
1 'polypeptide(L)'
;MDVWPWICDLPGSPEWTSSKSSQLVYQLASSDSSKNNDVPPRSIQLRAERSSESSIERWITFSICVQGFQPNGGCKTIWLSDPCPLLSDNPFLPFVQQLIQEIVNRAPITYHNHTHHRSQTLKIKSDPIAWILQTHSPESFSGLFNVLLMTRLFWLCACDSPSDVGSFFFHSLLAPNVEPLSRDSHAPVVKAFLLAVGVDAELCLARAIGYMLAKWLIVKEMRVGLPSLLTLPSNMGLSYASEACGLWLVKLYAPVWAMRRTHSRDATEKLYPFVQPKESALRYALAHQQVEAQFQLEYMIGFHETHIQVSARVDNIRVHVVKLGFNKDAENDDMELREETYFPSRIELWVGPEVGCNYVTSLSLGRSTQNTEREIETQKLMKGSFGKMKNPKVKTMSRSSTKAKVKNWRWDQDVEGNTAIFDAIFYENSNGIEVYSTKLVGGASASNKPVDDLGRRYSKVNRPFMKSGGLVFTGKECGEEVKWRLSKEMEGSVLKWRIGGKVWLTYWPSEVESSFYETRCIEWSDEVDLPLISSRSYGVPTMPSQTNPSLLEMGSFDSSSLKMGALMSSEIGHSDPPMTHVFMISFPGQGHINPLLRLGKRLASKGLLVTFCTTATSGQAIRRANDAISDEPVPVGDGFIRFEFIEDGWPEHDPRRRYLDQYLSHLESVGRKRVPEMLARQAREGRPVSCLINNLFFPWVSDVADDLGLPSALMWVHSCASFLAYYYCFHSLVPFPDENAPHIDAQIPSMPLLKWDEIPSLLHPTMPYVRARRAIGEQFQNLSKPFCVLSDTFYELEPEMVDHINTLCGPIRPVGPLFKDPKRVSGSSRVRGDLMMADQECIGWLDRKPAGSVVYISFGTVVHLKQEQVDEIAAALAAVGVAFLWVMKPPHPDEGLTPHKLPEGFLEKAGDNGKVVEFSPQEQVLAHPALACTLTHCGWNSTMEALASGVPVVAFPQWSDQVTNAKFLCDVFGVGLRLCRSAQENRIIPKEEVEKCLRDATSGPKAAELKKNAFKWKAAAERAVAEGGSSDENLQALVGEIRKRSKTMFGDANN
;
A
#
# COMPACT_ATOMS: atom_id res chain seq x y z
N MET A 1 34.59 19.42 -16.62
CA MET A 1 33.73 19.54 -17.82
C MET A 1 32.82 20.72 -17.57
N ASP A 2 33.01 21.82 -18.29
CA ASP A 2 32.34 23.10 -17.99
C ASP A 2 31.33 23.43 -19.11
N VAL A 3 30.46 22.47 -19.39
CA VAL A 3 29.54 22.54 -20.54
C VAL A 3 28.38 23.49 -20.24
N TRP A 4 27.83 23.46 -19.02
CA TRP A 4 26.68 24.30 -18.67
C TRP A 4 27.02 25.81 -18.63
N PRO A 5 28.14 26.24 -18.02
CA PRO A 5 28.59 27.63 -18.14
C PRO A 5 28.79 28.05 -19.60
N TRP A 6 29.43 27.21 -20.43
CA TRP A 6 29.59 27.49 -21.86
C TRP A 6 28.25 27.70 -22.56
N ILE A 7 27.23 26.88 -22.27
CA ILE A 7 25.87 27.04 -22.81
C ILE A 7 25.25 28.38 -22.38
N CYS A 8 25.41 28.76 -21.11
CA CYS A 8 24.87 30.00 -20.57
C CYS A 8 25.53 31.24 -21.19
N ASP A 9 26.80 31.17 -21.58
CA ASP A 9 27.56 32.27 -22.18
C ASP A 9 27.28 32.46 -23.68
N LEU A 10 26.65 31.48 -24.36
CA LEU A 10 26.39 31.52 -25.80
C LEU A 10 25.63 32.76 -26.29
N PRO A 11 24.56 33.24 -25.62
CA PRO A 11 23.80 34.41 -26.07
C PRO A 11 24.63 35.71 -26.08
N GLY A 12 25.72 35.78 -25.31
CA GLY A 12 26.60 36.96 -25.17
C GLY A 12 27.98 36.83 -25.81
N SER A 13 28.30 35.70 -26.47
CA SER A 13 29.66 35.44 -26.99
C SER A 13 30.02 36.34 -28.19
N PRO A 14 31.15 37.07 -28.16
CA PRO A 14 31.58 37.93 -29.27
C PRO A 14 31.91 37.12 -30.54
N GLU A 15 32.32 35.86 -30.40
CA GLU A 15 32.58 34.96 -31.53
C GLU A 15 31.28 34.59 -32.28
N TRP A 16 30.15 34.50 -31.57
CA TRP A 16 28.80 34.25 -32.12
C TRP A 16 28.28 35.44 -32.94
N THR A 17 28.72 36.67 -32.63
CA THR A 17 28.30 37.90 -33.33
C THR A 17 29.09 38.19 -34.61
N SER A 18 30.16 37.43 -34.89
CA SER A 18 30.93 37.57 -36.12
C SER A 18 30.22 36.84 -37.29
N SER A 19 30.05 37.50 -38.43
CA SER A 19 29.37 36.97 -39.63
C SER A 19 30.03 35.74 -40.29
N LYS A 20 31.06 35.16 -39.65
CA LYS A 20 31.86 34.04 -40.16
C LYS A 20 31.54 32.69 -39.53
N SER A 21 30.79 32.61 -38.42
CA SER A 21 30.43 31.32 -37.81
C SER A 21 28.98 31.28 -37.37
N SER A 22 28.12 30.59 -38.12
CA SER A 22 26.73 30.29 -37.71
C SER A 22 26.64 29.14 -36.69
N GLN A 23 27.77 28.52 -36.35
CA GLN A 23 27.88 27.34 -35.50
C GLN A 23 29.05 27.50 -34.53
N LEU A 24 28.86 27.21 -33.25
CA LEU A 24 29.93 27.08 -32.25
C LEU A 24 30.10 25.62 -31.84
N VAL A 25 31.34 25.23 -31.49
CA VAL A 25 31.69 23.84 -31.17
C VAL A 25 32.41 23.78 -29.82
N TYR A 26 31.84 23.04 -28.88
CA TYR A 26 32.48 22.63 -27.64
C TYR A 26 33.02 21.20 -27.78
N GLN A 27 34.32 21.01 -27.53
CA GLN A 27 34.94 19.69 -27.55
C GLN A 27 34.67 18.97 -26.23
N LEU A 28 33.84 17.93 -26.24
CA LEU A 28 33.56 17.11 -25.05
C LEU A 28 34.73 16.18 -24.75
N ALA A 29 35.29 15.53 -25.78
CA ALA A 29 36.51 14.71 -25.67
C ALA A 29 37.27 14.70 -27.00
N SER A 30 38.60 14.67 -26.94
CA SER A 30 39.50 14.59 -28.10
C SER A 30 40.66 13.62 -27.84
N SER A 31 41.13 12.93 -28.88
CA SER A 31 42.38 12.15 -28.82
C SER A 31 43.58 13.07 -29.06
N ASP A 32 44.63 12.97 -28.25
CA ASP A 32 45.91 13.66 -28.51
C ASP A 32 46.51 13.21 -29.85
N SER A 33 46.81 14.15 -30.74
CA SER A 33 47.38 13.91 -32.08
C SER A 33 48.87 13.55 -32.06
N SER A 34 49.45 13.19 -30.91
CA SER A 34 50.91 13.20 -30.71
C SER A 34 51.63 11.87 -30.92
N LYS A 35 50.95 10.77 -31.32
CA LYS A 35 51.62 9.46 -31.41
C LYS A 35 51.45 8.63 -32.69
N ASN A 36 50.65 9.02 -33.67
CA ASN A 36 50.64 8.38 -35.00
C ASN A 36 49.95 9.28 -36.04
N ASN A 37 50.67 9.68 -37.08
CA ASN A 37 50.20 10.62 -38.12
C ASN A 37 49.20 10.02 -39.13
N ASP A 38 48.88 8.72 -39.03
CA ASP A 38 48.06 7.99 -40.02
C ASP A 38 46.59 7.81 -39.61
N VAL A 39 46.15 8.31 -38.45
CA VAL A 39 44.75 8.19 -37.98
C VAL A 39 44.14 9.58 -37.75
N PRO A 40 42.99 9.92 -38.35
CA PRO A 40 42.34 11.21 -38.13
C PRO A 40 41.99 11.39 -36.64
N PRO A 41 42.15 12.61 -36.09
CA PRO A 41 41.87 12.88 -34.67
C PRO A 41 40.40 12.57 -34.36
N ARG A 42 40.19 11.75 -33.33
CA ARG A 42 38.85 11.35 -32.88
C ARG A 42 38.35 12.33 -31.84
N SER A 43 37.12 12.80 -32.00
CA SER A 43 36.48 13.68 -31.02
C SER A 43 34.97 13.48 -30.92
N ILE A 44 34.44 13.80 -29.73
CA ILE A 44 33.01 13.95 -29.45
C ILE A 44 32.78 15.43 -29.19
N GLN A 45 31.83 16.02 -29.92
CA GLN A 45 31.59 17.47 -29.97
C GLN A 45 30.14 17.78 -29.62
N LEU A 46 29.93 18.82 -28.82
CA LEU A 46 28.64 19.48 -28.68
C LEU A 46 28.66 20.74 -29.55
N ARG A 47 27.75 20.83 -30.51
CA ARG A 47 27.64 21.98 -31.42
C ARG A 47 26.37 22.75 -31.13
N ALA A 48 26.44 24.07 -31.22
CA ALA A 48 25.29 24.94 -31.07
C ALA A 48 25.11 25.75 -32.36
N GLU A 49 23.91 25.72 -32.92
CA GLU A 49 23.56 26.36 -34.20
C GLU A 49 22.41 27.34 -34.00
N ARG A 50 22.49 28.51 -34.65
CA ARG A 50 21.47 29.57 -34.55
C ARG A 50 20.61 29.60 -35.81
N SER A 51 19.30 29.78 -35.63
CA SER A 51 18.39 30.05 -36.74
C SER A 51 18.72 31.38 -37.43
N SER A 52 18.53 31.48 -38.75
CA SER A 52 18.92 32.62 -39.60
C SER A 52 18.46 33.99 -39.03
N GLU A 53 19.26 35.03 -39.22
CA GLU A 53 19.05 36.39 -38.65
C GLU A 53 17.76 37.11 -39.08
N SER A 54 16.96 36.56 -40.01
CA SER A 54 15.77 37.20 -40.59
C SER A 54 14.45 36.95 -39.84
N SER A 55 14.42 36.09 -38.82
CA SER A 55 13.20 35.85 -38.01
C SER A 55 13.20 36.68 -36.72
N ILE A 56 12.02 37.25 -36.39
CA ILE A 56 11.77 38.05 -35.18
C ILE A 56 12.06 37.24 -33.90
N GLU A 57 11.99 35.91 -33.98
CA GLU A 57 12.35 34.99 -32.90
C GLU A 57 13.71 34.32 -33.19
N ARG A 58 14.64 34.35 -32.22
CA ARG A 58 15.98 33.76 -32.33
C ARG A 58 16.03 32.43 -31.56
N TRP A 59 16.36 31.35 -32.26
CA TRP A 59 16.33 29.98 -31.71
C TRP A 59 17.75 29.39 -31.75
N ILE A 60 18.13 28.59 -30.74
CA ILE A 60 19.37 27.80 -30.72
C ILE A 60 19.02 26.31 -30.72
N THR A 61 19.69 25.51 -31.54
CA THR A 61 19.65 24.05 -31.49
C THR A 61 21.02 23.49 -31.11
N PHE A 62 21.03 22.45 -30.29
CA PHE A 62 22.24 21.74 -29.89
C PHE A 62 22.33 20.40 -30.62
N SER A 63 23.52 20.01 -31.08
CA SER A 63 23.75 18.70 -31.68
C SER A 63 24.99 18.04 -31.11
N ILE A 64 24.93 16.73 -30.91
CA ILE A 64 26.08 15.93 -30.53
C ILE A 64 26.62 15.26 -31.78
N CYS A 65 27.91 15.46 -32.05
CA CYS A 65 28.57 14.93 -33.23
C CYS A 65 29.82 14.13 -32.86
N VAL A 66 30.13 13.12 -33.68
CA VAL A 66 31.37 12.33 -33.59
C VAL A 66 32.20 12.55 -34.85
N GLN A 67 33.49 12.81 -34.69
CA GLN A 67 34.43 13.08 -35.78
C GLN A 67 35.60 12.09 -35.71
N GLY A 68 36.10 11.63 -36.87
CA GLY A 68 37.26 10.75 -36.97
C GLY A 68 36.98 9.24 -36.76
N PHE A 69 35.71 8.84 -36.64
CA PHE A 69 35.27 7.44 -36.50
C PHE A 69 34.80 6.81 -37.82
N GLN A 70 34.73 7.59 -38.90
CA GLN A 70 34.37 7.13 -40.24
C GLN A 70 35.61 7.03 -41.13
N PRO A 71 35.65 6.12 -42.13
CA PRO A 71 36.81 5.96 -43.02
C PRO A 71 37.24 7.25 -43.72
N ASN A 72 36.29 8.17 -43.97
CA ASN A 72 36.54 9.45 -44.65
C ASN A 72 36.90 10.60 -43.69
N GLY A 73 37.05 10.36 -42.39
CA GLY A 73 37.37 11.39 -41.38
C GLY A 73 36.26 12.42 -41.10
N GLY A 74 35.09 12.27 -41.73
CA GLY A 74 33.96 13.21 -41.62
C GLY A 74 33.30 13.26 -40.24
N CYS A 75 32.54 14.34 -40.02
CA CYS A 75 31.74 14.55 -38.81
C CYS A 75 30.31 14.00 -39.01
N LYS A 76 29.80 13.23 -38.04
CA LYS A 76 28.44 12.67 -38.05
C LYS A 76 27.66 13.12 -36.82
N THR A 77 26.49 13.71 -37.03
CA THR A 77 25.55 14.02 -35.95
C THR A 77 24.84 12.75 -35.48
N ILE A 78 24.87 12.51 -34.16
CA ILE A 78 24.25 11.34 -33.51
C ILE A 78 23.06 11.70 -32.63
N TRP A 79 22.88 12.99 -32.30
CA TRP A 79 21.75 13.50 -31.54
C TRP A 79 21.52 14.98 -31.83
N LEU A 80 20.26 15.42 -31.77
CA LEU A 80 19.82 16.79 -32.03
C LEU A 80 18.80 17.20 -30.97
N SER A 81 18.93 18.41 -30.44
CA SER A 81 17.98 18.95 -29.47
C SER A 81 16.77 19.59 -30.13
N ASP A 82 15.69 19.70 -29.36
CA ASP A 82 14.60 20.60 -29.66
C ASP A 82 15.10 22.05 -29.65
N PRO A 83 14.49 22.94 -30.44
CA PRO A 83 14.92 24.33 -30.49
C PRO A 83 14.64 25.11 -29.20
N CYS A 84 15.62 25.90 -28.78
CA CYS A 84 15.60 26.71 -27.57
C CYS A 84 15.34 28.19 -27.90
N PRO A 85 14.23 28.80 -27.44
CA PRO A 85 13.91 30.20 -27.72
C PRO A 85 14.74 31.14 -26.84
N LEU A 86 15.62 31.95 -27.44
CA LEU A 86 16.55 32.84 -26.71
C LEU A 86 15.88 34.02 -26.00
N LEU A 87 14.66 34.38 -26.38
CA LEU A 87 13.90 35.50 -25.82
C LEU A 87 13.00 35.09 -24.64
N SER A 88 13.02 33.80 -24.26
CA SER A 88 12.26 33.27 -23.12
C SER A 88 12.96 33.55 -21.80
N ASP A 89 12.20 33.63 -20.71
CA ASP A 89 12.73 33.77 -19.33
C ASP A 89 13.62 32.59 -18.91
N ASN A 90 13.43 31.41 -19.51
CA ASN A 90 14.27 30.22 -19.33
C ASN A 90 14.63 29.60 -20.70
N PRO A 91 15.61 30.15 -21.42
CA PRO A 91 15.86 29.78 -22.82
C PRO A 91 16.28 28.32 -23.00
N PHE A 92 16.96 27.74 -22.01
CA PHE A 92 17.51 26.37 -22.08
C PHE A 92 16.66 25.30 -21.37
N LEU A 93 15.48 25.66 -20.85
CA LEU A 93 14.56 24.70 -20.23
C LEU A 93 14.16 23.55 -21.18
N PRO A 94 13.80 23.80 -22.47
CA PRO A 94 13.45 22.71 -23.38
C PRO A 94 14.58 21.70 -23.57
N PHE A 95 15.82 22.17 -23.62
CA PHE A 95 17.00 21.32 -23.78
C PHE A 95 17.21 20.37 -22.58
N VAL A 96 17.14 20.91 -21.36
CA VAL A 96 17.27 20.09 -20.14
C VAL A 96 16.10 19.12 -20.01
N GLN A 97 14.88 19.56 -20.33
CA GLN A 97 13.68 18.73 -20.29
C GLN A 97 13.77 17.55 -21.28
N GLN A 98 14.22 17.79 -22.51
CA GLN A 98 14.41 16.74 -23.51
C GLN A 98 15.45 15.71 -23.04
N LEU A 99 16.59 16.15 -22.49
CA LEU A 99 17.62 15.25 -21.96
C LEU A 99 17.04 14.33 -20.89
N ILE A 100 16.32 14.86 -19.91
CA ILE A 100 15.71 14.08 -18.82
C ILE A 100 14.68 13.11 -19.39
N GLN A 101 13.79 13.59 -20.27
CA GLN A 101 12.73 12.78 -20.87
C GLN A 101 13.30 11.58 -21.64
N GLU A 102 14.37 11.79 -22.40
CA GLU A 102 15.03 10.72 -23.17
C GLU A 102 15.79 9.73 -22.28
N ILE A 103 16.40 10.18 -21.18
CA ILE A 103 17.04 9.30 -20.20
C ILE A 103 15.99 8.41 -19.54
N VAL A 104 14.88 9.00 -19.08
CA VAL A 104 13.78 8.28 -18.44
C VAL A 104 13.19 7.22 -19.38
N ASN A 105 12.96 7.56 -20.65
CA ASN A 105 12.43 6.63 -21.64
C ASN A 105 13.34 5.43 -21.92
N ARG A 106 14.64 5.54 -21.60
CA ARG A 106 15.67 4.52 -21.83
C ARG A 106 16.11 3.80 -20.56
N ALA A 107 15.60 4.19 -19.39
CA ALA A 107 15.96 3.58 -18.13
C ALA A 107 15.62 2.06 -18.11
N PRO A 108 16.47 1.20 -17.52
CA PRO A 108 16.18 -0.23 -17.39
C PRO A 108 14.88 -0.51 -16.60
N ILE A 109 14.07 -1.46 -17.09
CA ILE A 109 12.81 -1.89 -16.46
C ILE A 109 13.07 -3.15 -15.61
N THR A 110 12.46 -3.24 -14.42
CA THR A 110 12.57 -4.40 -13.53
C THR A 110 11.70 -5.56 -14.00
N TYR A 111 12.27 -6.77 -14.09
CA TYR A 111 11.60 -8.00 -14.56
C TYR A 111 10.38 -8.44 -13.72
N HIS A 112 10.28 -8.02 -12.45
CA HIS A 112 9.11 -8.31 -11.61
C HIS A 112 7.95 -7.32 -11.78
N ASN A 113 8.13 -6.26 -12.57
CA ASN A 113 7.06 -5.33 -12.95
C ASN A 113 6.64 -5.57 -14.41
N HIS A 114 6.08 -6.74 -14.71
CA HIS A 114 5.32 -6.95 -15.95
C HIS A 114 3.99 -6.17 -15.97
N THR A 115 3.70 -5.36 -14.94
CA THR A 115 2.55 -4.45 -14.84
C THR A 115 2.72 -3.16 -15.63
N HIS A 116 3.92 -2.82 -16.12
CA HIS A 116 4.12 -1.66 -16.99
C HIS A 116 4.34 -2.08 -18.44
N HIS A 117 3.23 -2.33 -19.13
CA HIS A 117 3.22 -2.23 -20.60
C HIS A 117 3.65 -0.82 -21.01
N ARG A 118 4.54 -0.79 -22.00
CA ARG A 118 5.32 0.34 -22.53
C ARG A 118 4.46 1.37 -23.29
N SER A 119 3.32 1.76 -22.74
CA SER A 119 2.28 2.52 -23.46
C SER A 119 2.10 3.97 -22.98
N GLN A 120 2.71 4.38 -21.86
CA GLN A 120 2.68 5.77 -21.40
C GLN A 120 4.11 6.28 -21.18
N THR A 121 4.57 7.13 -22.10
CA THR A 121 5.78 7.92 -21.93
C THR A 121 5.61 8.77 -20.67
N LEU A 122 6.39 8.53 -19.61
CA LEU A 122 6.34 9.32 -18.37
C LEU A 122 6.62 10.79 -18.71
N LYS A 123 5.60 11.65 -18.74
CA LYS A 123 5.77 13.07 -19.09
C LYS A 123 6.37 13.84 -17.92
N ILE A 124 7.56 14.40 -18.10
CA ILE A 124 8.24 15.22 -17.10
C ILE A 124 7.62 16.63 -17.06
N LYS A 125 7.24 17.09 -15.87
CA LYS A 125 6.73 18.45 -15.64
C LYS A 125 7.84 19.47 -15.83
N SER A 126 7.54 20.59 -16.49
CA SER A 126 8.46 21.70 -16.73
C SER A 126 8.79 22.51 -15.48
N ASP A 127 7.80 22.70 -14.60
CA ASP A 127 7.89 23.67 -13.49
C ASP A 127 8.98 23.33 -12.47
N PRO A 128 9.18 22.05 -12.05
CA PRO A 128 10.29 21.68 -11.18
C PRO A 128 11.66 21.98 -11.77
N ILE A 129 11.84 21.74 -13.08
CA ILE A 129 13.11 21.96 -13.77
C ILE A 129 13.36 23.46 -13.90
N ALA A 130 12.33 24.23 -14.27
CA ALA A 130 12.40 25.68 -14.37
C ALA A 130 12.78 26.31 -13.03
N TRP A 131 12.17 25.85 -11.92
CA TRP A 131 12.46 26.33 -10.58
C TRP A 131 13.93 26.11 -10.20
N ILE A 132 14.51 24.95 -10.52
CA ILE A 132 15.91 24.65 -10.19
C ILE A 132 16.87 25.49 -11.02
N LEU A 133 16.58 25.65 -12.31
CA LEU A 133 17.36 26.50 -13.21
C LEU A 133 17.36 27.96 -12.77
N GLN A 134 16.28 28.43 -12.13
CA GLN A 134 16.16 29.81 -11.63
C GLN A 134 16.77 30.03 -10.25
N THR A 135 16.73 29.01 -9.37
CA THR A 135 17.14 29.15 -7.96
C THR A 135 18.62 28.90 -7.70
N HIS A 136 19.32 28.25 -8.62
CA HIS A 136 20.71 27.86 -8.44
C HIS A 136 21.62 28.58 -9.44
N SER A 137 22.85 28.91 -9.02
CA SER A 137 23.83 29.51 -9.94
C SER A 137 24.23 28.52 -11.05
N PRO A 138 24.65 29.01 -12.23
CA PRO A 138 25.13 28.15 -13.32
C PRO A 138 26.24 27.18 -12.88
N GLU A 139 27.14 27.62 -12.00
CA GLU A 139 28.23 26.80 -11.45
C GLU A 139 27.68 25.67 -10.56
N SER A 140 26.65 25.96 -9.77
CA SER A 140 26.02 24.99 -8.87
C SER A 140 25.23 23.92 -9.64
N PHE A 141 24.55 24.31 -10.73
CA PHE A 141 23.78 23.39 -11.58
C PHE A 141 24.67 22.58 -12.55
N SER A 142 25.86 23.08 -12.89
CA SER A 142 26.77 22.42 -13.84
C SER A 142 27.07 20.96 -13.48
N GLY A 143 27.18 20.65 -12.19
CA GLY A 143 27.39 19.28 -11.72
C GLY A 143 26.26 18.34 -12.15
N LEU A 144 25.02 18.71 -11.83
CA LEU A 144 23.81 17.94 -12.20
C LEU A 144 23.66 17.82 -13.73
N PHE A 145 23.86 18.92 -14.45
CA PHE A 145 23.78 18.92 -15.91
C PHE A 145 24.78 17.95 -16.54
N ASN A 146 26.02 17.93 -16.06
CA ASN A 146 27.04 16.99 -16.53
C ASN A 146 26.62 15.54 -16.31
N VAL A 147 25.99 15.20 -15.17
CA VAL A 147 25.45 13.85 -14.91
C VAL A 147 24.39 13.47 -15.94
N LEU A 148 23.43 14.37 -16.20
CA LEU A 148 22.35 14.14 -17.16
C LEU A 148 22.91 13.98 -18.57
N LEU A 149 23.78 14.90 -19.00
CA LEU A 149 24.40 14.84 -20.32
C LEU A 149 25.23 13.55 -20.49
N MET A 150 26.01 13.17 -19.47
CA MET A 150 26.83 11.97 -19.50
C MET A 150 26.00 10.69 -19.58
N THR A 151 24.91 10.64 -18.81
CA THR A 151 23.94 9.53 -18.85
C THR A 151 23.27 9.44 -20.22
N ARG A 152 22.95 10.57 -20.85
CA ARG A 152 22.39 10.55 -22.21
C ARG A 152 23.42 10.12 -23.25
N LEU A 153 24.64 10.64 -23.17
CA LEU A 153 25.75 10.29 -24.04
C LEU A 153 26.12 8.81 -23.94
N PHE A 154 25.99 8.20 -22.76
CA PHE A 154 26.19 6.75 -22.61
C PHE A 154 25.27 5.96 -23.55
N TRP A 155 23.97 6.26 -23.59
CA TRP A 155 23.06 5.58 -24.51
C TRP A 155 23.41 5.85 -25.97
N LEU A 156 23.78 7.09 -26.31
CA LEU A 156 24.14 7.46 -27.67
C LEU A 156 25.44 6.80 -28.17
N CYS A 157 26.49 6.83 -27.34
CA CYS A 157 27.83 6.36 -27.71
C CYS A 157 28.02 4.87 -27.47
N ALA A 158 27.50 4.31 -26.38
CA ALA A 158 27.73 2.91 -26.01
C ALA A 158 26.63 1.96 -26.47
N CYS A 159 25.41 2.45 -26.77
CA CYS A 159 24.29 1.61 -27.22
C CYS A 159 23.87 1.88 -28.67
N ASP A 160 23.79 3.14 -29.08
CA ASP A 160 23.27 3.51 -30.40
C ASP A 160 24.37 3.72 -31.47
N SER A 161 25.64 3.85 -31.07
CA SER A 161 26.80 4.09 -31.95
C SER A 161 27.70 2.87 -32.11
N PRO A 162 28.58 2.84 -33.14
CA PRO A 162 29.58 1.80 -33.30
C PRO A 162 30.51 1.63 -32.08
N SER A 163 31.03 0.41 -31.88
CA SER A 163 31.76 0.01 -30.67
C SER A 163 33.04 0.83 -30.37
N ASP A 164 33.67 1.40 -31.39
CA ASP A 164 34.84 2.26 -31.28
C ASP A 164 34.51 3.64 -30.68
N VAL A 165 33.34 4.20 -31.02
CA VAL A 165 32.77 5.40 -30.38
C VAL A 165 32.48 5.13 -28.91
N GLY A 166 31.84 3.99 -28.60
CA GLY A 166 31.53 3.58 -27.23
C GLY A 166 32.78 3.39 -26.38
N SER A 167 33.81 2.73 -26.92
CA SER A 167 35.11 2.60 -26.27
C SER A 167 35.72 3.98 -25.99
N PHE A 168 35.76 4.87 -26.99
CA PHE A 168 36.30 6.22 -26.82
C PHE A 168 35.55 7.03 -25.76
N PHE A 169 34.21 6.93 -25.72
CA PHE A 169 33.37 7.54 -24.68
C PHE A 169 33.77 7.08 -23.27
N PHE A 170 33.91 5.77 -23.03
CA PHE A 170 34.26 5.25 -21.71
C PHE A 170 35.64 5.73 -21.22
N HIS A 171 36.61 5.87 -22.12
CA HIS A 171 37.98 6.25 -21.76
C HIS A 171 38.23 7.74 -21.70
N SER A 172 37.82 8.45 -22.74
CA SER A 172 38.19 9.84 -22.94
C SER A 172 37.19 10.82 -22.33
N LEU A 173 35.96 10.37 -22.05
CA LEU A 173 34.89 11.22 -21.55
C LEU A 173 34.36 10.80 -20.18
N LEU A 174 33.90 9.55 -20.03
CA LEU A 174 33.28 9.11 -18.79
C LEU A 174 34.31 8.95 -17.66
N ALA A 175 35.36 8.15 -17.86
CA ALA A 175 36.37 7.90 -16.82
C ALA A 175 36.95 9.16 -16.12
N PRO A 176 37.38 10.22 -16.83
CA PRO A 176 37.91 11.43 -16.18
C PRO A 176 36.84 12.31 -15.51
N ASN A 177 35.55 12.09 -15.80
CA ASN A 177 34.45 12.92 -15.28
C ASN A 177 33.48 12.16 -14.35
N VAL A 178 33.82 10.93 -13.93
CA VAL A 178 33.00 10.14 -12.98
C VAL A 178 33.29 10.49 -11.51
N GLU A 179 34.50 10.91 -11.17
CA GLU A 179 34.86 11.25 -9.77
C GLU A 179 33.97 12.33 -9.12
N PRO A 180 33.49 13.38 -9.83
CA PRO A 180 32.52 14.33 -9.30
C PRO A 180 31.17 13.72 -8.88
N LEU A 181 30.78 12.56 -9.42
CA LEU A 181 29.56 11.83 -9.00
C LEU A 181 29.68 11.24 -7.58
N SER A 182 30.88 11.26 -6.99
CA SER A 182 31.18 10.69 -5.67
C SER A 182 31.52 11.74 -4.61
N ARG A 183 31.51 13.04 -4.94
CA ARG A 183 31.85 14.12 -3.99
C ARG A 183 30.64 14.98 -3.60
N ASP A 184 30.57 15.31 -2.32
CA ASP A 184 29.50 16.07 -1.65
C ASP A 184 29.26 17.51 -2.17
N SER A 185 30.08 18.03 -3.09
CA SER A 185 30.02 19.45 -3.51
C SER A 185 28.77 19.83 -4.31
N HIS A 186 28.03 18.87 -4.85
CA HIS A 186 26.79 19.11 -5.61
C HIS A 186 25.54 18.47 -4.98
N ALA A 187 25.68 17.88 -3.79
CA ALA A 187 24.59 17.17 -3.10
C ALA A 187 23.31 18.00 -2.90
N PRO A 188 23.36 19.31 -2.58
CA PRO A 188 22.14 20.10 -2.35
C PRO A 188 21.28 20.28 -3.62
N VAL A 189 21.91 20.56 -4.76
CA VAL A 189 21.20 20.79 -6.04
C VAL A 189 20.62 19.48 -6.58
N VAL A 190 21.41 18.41 -6.47
CA VAL A 190 20.97 17.06 -6.86
C VAL A 190 19.80 16.60 -5.98
N LYS A 191 19.87 16.81 -4.65
CA LYS A 191 18.77 16.55 -3.72
C LYS A 191 17.52 17.36 -4.07
N ALA A 192 17.64 18.68 -4.25
CA ALA A 192 16.53 19.55 -4.62
C ALA A 192 15.89 19.10 -5.95
N PHE A 193 16.72 18.69 -6.91
CA PHE A 193 16.25 18.14 -8.18
C PHE A 193 15.48 16.84 -8.05
N LEU A 194 16.03 15.85 -7.35
CA LEU A 194 15.36 14.56 -7.18
C LEU A 194 14.04 14.69 -6.41
N LEU A 195 13.98 15.58 -5.40
CA LEU A 195 12.75 15.90 -4.68
C LEU A 195 11.69 16.54 -5.58
N ALA A 196 12.10 17.38 -6.53
CA ALA A 196 11.18 18.15 -7.37
C ALA A 196 10.67 17.39 -8.60
N VAL A 197 11.48 16.51 -9.21
CA VAL A 197 11.10 15.76 -10.44
C VAL A 197 10.08 14.64 -10.21
N GLY A 198 9.87 14.23 -8.95
CA GLY A 198 8.92 13.19 -8.56
C GLY A 198 9.52 11.77 -8.58
N VAL A 199 8.88 10.87 -7.84
CA VAL A 199 9.42 9.55 -7.47
C VAL A 199 9.67 8.64 -8.68
N ASP A 200 8.79 8.63 -9.68
CA ASP A 200 8.95 7.78 -10.87
C ASP A 200 10.12 8.23 -11.75
N ALA A 201 10.28 9.56 -11.92
CA ALA A 201 11.38 10.14 -12.68
C ALA A 201 12.71 9.93 -11.94
N GLU A 202 12.72 10.15 -10.63
CA GLU A 202 13.85 9.86 -9.74
C GLU A 202 14.35 8.41 -9.90
N LEU A 203 13.45 7.42 -9.82
CA LEU A 203 13.82 6.00 -9.98
C LEU A 203 14.38 5.70 -11.37
N CYS A 204 13.76 6.22 -12.43
CA CYS A 204 14.23 6.03 -13.80
C CYS A 204 15.63 6.64 -14.00
N LEU A 205 15.85 7.85 -13.49
CA LEU A 205 17.15 8.53 -13.55
C LEU A 205 18.22 7.76 -12.77
N ALA A 206 17.91 7.36 -11.54
CA ALA A 206 18.82 6.59 -10.70
C ALA A 206 19.23 5.26 -11.36
N ARG A 207 18.28 4.53 -11.96
CA ARG A 207 18.55 3.27 -12.68
C ARG A 207 19.37 3.49 -13.96
N ALA A 208 19.10 4.56 -14.72
CA ALA A 208 19.87 4.87 -15.92
C ALA A 208 21.32 5.21 -15.58
N ILE A 209 21.54 6.03 -14.55
CA ILE A 209 22.87 6.36 -14.02
C ILE A 209 23.54 5.08 -13.51
N GLY A 210 22.84 4.28 -12.71
CA GLY A 210 23.39 3.06 -12.15
C GLY A 210 23.79 2.03 -13.20
N TYR A 211 23.01 1.91 -14.28
CA TYR A 211 23.34 1.01 -15.39
C TYR A 211 24.57 1.49 -16.18
N MET A 212 24.68 2.79 -16.45
CA MET A 212 25.88 3.39 -17.04
C MET A 212 27.12 3.09 -16.20
N LEU A 213 27.04 3.32 -14.88
CA LEU A 213 28.14 3.07 -13.95
C LEU A 213 28.51 1.58 -13.88
N ALA A 214 27.53 0.68 -13.81
CA ALA A 214 27.77 -0.76 -13.82
C ALA A 214 28.51 -1.19 -15.10
N LYS A 215 28.06 -0.74 -16.28
CA LYS A 215 28.73 -1.04 -17.56
C LYS A 215 30.15 -0.53 -17.61
N TRP A 216 30.40 0.70 -17.14
CA TRP A 216 31.74 1.25 -17.11
C TRP A 216 32.68 0.44 -16.20
N LEU A 217 32.21 0.06 -15.01
CA LEU A 217 33.01 -0.73 -14.07
C LEU A 217 33.33 -2.13 -14.62
N ILE A 218 32.37 -2.78 -15.30
CA ILE A 218 32.59 -4.07 -15.98
C ILE A 218 33.67 -3.92 -17.07
N VAL A 219 33.58 -2.87 -17.91
CA VAL A 219 34.56 -2.62 -18.98
C VAL A 219 35.95 -2.33 -18.41
N LYS A 220 36.03 -1.64 -17.26
CA LYS A 220 37.30 -1.37 -16.57
C LYS A 220 37.94 -2.65 -16.04
N GLU A 221 37.16 -3.59 -15.52
CA GLU A 221 37.65 -4.85 -14.95
C GLU A 221 38.08 -5.87 -16.02
N MET A 222 37.42 -5.87 -17.19
CA MET A 222 37.71 -6.80 -18.29
C MET A 222 38.96 -6.43 -19.12
N ARG A 223 39.55 -5.24 -18.95
CA ARG A 223 40.72 -4.79 -19.72
C ARG A 223 42.03 -5.27 -19.11
N VAL A 224 42.56 -6.35 -19.66
CA VAL A 224 43.91 -6.85 -19.44
C VAL A 224 44.94 -5.83 -19.98
N GLY A 225 45.81 -5.28 -19.13
CA GLY A 225 47.14 -4.80 -19.56
C GLY A 225 47.53 -3.32 -19.46
N LEU A 226 46.80 -2.42 -18.79
CA LEU A 226 47.34 -1.08 -18.44
C LEU A 226 47.39 -0.87 -16.91
N PRO A 227 48.42 -0.20 -16.36
CA PRO A 227 48.71 -0.19 -14.93
C PRO A 227 47.64 0.57 -14.13
N SER A 228 46.82 -0.18 -13.39
CA SER A 228 46.59 -0.12 -11.92
C SER A 228 46.92 1.15 -11.10
N LEU A 229 46.85 2.37 -11.63
CA LEU A 229 47.23 3.59 -10.89
C LEU A 229 46.06 4.52 -10.50
N LEU A 230 44.81 4.15 -10.76
CA LEU A 230 43.65 4.85 -10.18
C LEU A 230 42.93 3.91 -9.24
N THR A 231 43.21 4.04 -7.94
CA THR A 231 42.38 3.52 -6.85
C THR A 231 40.92 3.80 -7.20
N LEU A 232 40.07 2.76 -7.27
CA LEU A 232 38.64 2.95 -7.46
C LEU A 232 38.15 3.95 -6.39
N PRO A 233 37.42 5.01 -6.75
CA PRO A 233 36.61 5.71 -5.77
C PRO A 233 35.63 4.67 -5.19
N SER A 234 35.81 4.30 -3.93
CA SER A 234 34.86 3.45 -3.24
C SER A 234 33.57 4.24 -3.04
N ASN A 235 32.40 3.62 -3.27
CA ASN A 235 31.06 4.17 -3.00
C ASN A 235 30.51 5.11 -4.09
N MET A 236 30.42 4.65 -5.34
CA MET A 236 29.69 5.39 -6.38
C MET A 236 28.19 5.08 -6.28
N GLY A 237 27.39 6.07 -5.87
CA GLY A 237 25.95 5.97 -5.72
C GLY A 237 25.32 7.34 -5.50
N LEU A 238 24.00 7.41 -5.63
CA LEU A 238 23.19 8.57 -5.38
C LEU A 238 22.52 8.42 -4.02
N SER A 239 22.78 9.34 -3.10
CA SER A 239 22.09 9.37 -1.81
C SER A 239 21.71 10.78 -1.42
N TYR A 240 20.58 10.92 -0.74
CA TYR A 240 20.21 12.16 -0.07
C TYR A 240 19.33 11.88 1.14
N ALA A 241 19.37 12.79 2.11
CA ALA A 241 18.47 12.86 3.26
C ALA A 241 17.59 14.10 3.17
N SER A 242 16.33 14.01 3.57
CA SER A 242 15.39 15.13 3.63
C SER A 242 14.60 15.09 4.93
N GLU A 243 14.27 16.26 5.46
CA GLU A 243 13.37 16.43 6.59
C GLU A 243 11.98 16.79 6.07
N ALA A 244 10.94 16.15 6.61
CA ALA A 244 9.56 16.52 6.38
C ALA A 244 8.71 16.19 7.62
N CYS A 245 8.23 17.23 8.31
CA CYS A 245 7.20 17.13 9.35
C CYS A 245 7.52 16.12 10.48
N GLY A 246 8.75 16.12 11.01
CA GLY A 246 9.13 15.18 12.09
C GLY A 246 9.66 13.83 11.58
N LEU A 247 9.88 13.70 10.27
CA LEU A 247 10.49 12.53 9.65
C LEU A 247 11.77 12.92 8.92
N TRP A 248 12.83 12.16 9.19
CA TRP A 248 14.03 12.12 8.36
C TRP A 248 13.92 10.95 7.38
N LEU A 249 13.84 11.28 6.10
CA LEU A 249 13.81 10.33 4.99
C LEU A 249 15.18 10.30 4.33
N VAL A 250 15.74 9.11 4.18
CA VAL A 250 16.99 8.88 3.46
C VAL A 250 16.72 7.95 2.29
N LYS A 251 17.22 8.29 1.11
CA LYS A 251 17.21 7.42 -0.06
C LYS A 251 18.61 7.17 -0.58
N LEU A 252 18.85 5.95 -1.05
CA LEU A 252 20.14 5.48 -1.54
C LEU A 252 19.95 4.61 -2.79
N TYR A 253 20.70 4.92 -3.84
CA TYR A 253 20.75 4.17 -5.09
C TYR A 253 22.21 3.90 -5.45
N ALA A 254 22.63 2.63 -5.50
CA ALA A 254 24.00 2.30 -5.87
C ALA A 254 24.07 1.02 -6.71
N PRO A 255 24.82 1.00 -7.82
CA PRO A 255 25.17 -0.26 -8.48
C PRO A 255 25.89 -1.17 -7.49
N VAL A 256 25.46 -2.43 -7.38
CA VAL A 256 26.11 -3.39 -6.48
C VAL A 256 27.59 -3.56 -6.85
N TRP A 257 27.91 -3.46 -8.15
CA TRP A 257 29.29 -3.53 -8.62
C TRP A 257 30.16 -2.32 -8.20
N ALA A 258 29.56 -1.20 -7.82
CA ALA A 258 30.25 -0.02 -7.29
C ALA A 258 30.48 -0.07 -5.77
N MET A 259 29.84 -1.02 -5.08
CA MET A 259 29.96 -1.20 -3.63
C MET A 259 31.33 -1.80 -3.26
N ARG A 260 31.90 -1.38 -2.12
CA ARG A 260 33.19 -1.88 -1.62
C ARG A 260 33.09 -3.36 -1.29
N ARG A 261 33.95 -4.19 -1.86
CA ARG A 261 34.03 -5.62 -1.55
C ARG A 261 34.67 -5.82 -0.17
N THR A 262 33.95 -6.47 0.75
CA THR A 262 34.41 -6.70 2.14
C THR A 262 34.94 -8.12 2.34
N HIS A 263 34.29 -9.12 1.73
CA HIS A 263 34.69 -10.53 1.81
C HIS A 263 34.48 -11.23 0.46
N SER A 264 35.47 -12.04 0.04
CA SER A 264 35.41 -12.89 -1.16
C SER A 264 36.38 -14.07 -1.03
N ARG A 265 36.09 -15.18 -1.72
CA ARG A 265 36.94 -16.38 -1.79
C ARG A 265 38.35 -16.10 -2.34
N ASP A 266 38.51 -15.06 -3.16
CA ASP A 266 39.76 -14.75 -3.88
C ASP A 266 40.75 -13.87 -3.09
N ALA A 267 40.55 -13.67 -1.78
CA ALA A 267 41.44 -12.83 -0.97
C ALA A 267 42.84 -13.43 -0.72
N THR A 268 43.09 -14.67 -1.14
CA THR A 268 44.40 -15.32 -1.14
C THR A 268 44.70 -15.93 -2.49
N GLU A 269 45.62 -15.27 -3.22
CA GLU A 269 46.47 -15.79 -4.31
C GLU A 269 45.86 -16.10 -5.70
N LYS A 270 46.51 -15.47 -6.70
CA LYS A 270 46.67 -15.78 -8.14
C LYS A 270 45.80 -15.02 -9.15
N LEU A 271 46.52 -14.32 -10.04
CA LEU A 271 46.06 -13.94 -11.37
C LEU A 271 45.41 -15.14 -12.06
N TYR A 272 44.11 -15.02 -12.32
CA TYR A 272 43.30 -15.84 -13.23
C TYR A 272 43.41 -17.36 -13.04
N PRO A 273 42.65 -17.98 -12.12
CA PRO A 273 42.25 -19.36 -12.35
C PRO A 273 41.30 -19.39 -13.56
N PHE A 274 41.36 -20.45 -14.35
CA PHE A 274 40.52 -20.69 -15.52
C PHE A 274 39.03 -20.63 -15.12
N VAL A 275 38.42 -19.44 -15.21
CA VAL A 275 37.02 -19.23 -14.81
C VAL A 275 36.13 -19.95 -15.83
N GLN A 276 35.35 -20.92 -15.37
CA GLN A 276 34.42 -21.63 -16.24
C GLN A 276 33.43 -20.62 -16.86
N PRO A 277 33.02 -20.78 -18.14
CA PRO A 277 32.12 -19.84 -18.82
C PRO A 277 30.86 -19.49 -18.01
N LYS A 278 30.30 -20.47 -17.28
CA LYS A 278 29.14 -20.30 -16.40
C LYS A 278 29.38 -19.32 -15.24
N GLU A 279 30.57 -19.32 -14.65
CA GLU A 279 30.90 -18.41 -13.54
C GLU A 279 31.12 -16.98 -14.04
N SER A 280 31.72 -16.81 -15.23
CA SER A 280 31.83 -15.49 -15.88
C SER A 280 30.46 -14.91 -16.22
N ALA A 281 29.54 -15.73 -16.73
CA ALA A 281 28.16 -15.32 -17.02
C ALA A 281 27.40 -14.95 -15.73
N LEU A 282 27.59 -15.70 -14.63
CA LEU A 282 27.03 -15.38 -13.32
C LEU A 282 27.54 -14.03 -12.80
N ARG A 283 28.86 -13.80 -12.81
CA ARG A 283 29.46 -12.52 -12.38
C ARG A 283 28.94 -11.36 -13.21
N TYR A 284 28.79 -11.54 -14.51
CA TYR A 284 28.21 -10.52 -15.39
C TYR A 284 26.74 -10.24 -15.07
N ALA A 285 25.92 -11.26 -14.80
CA ALA A 285 24.52 -11.08 -14.39
C ALA A 285 24.40 -10.33 -13.05
N LEU A 286 25.24 -10.69 -12.08
CA LEU A 286 25.31 -10.06 -10.76
C LEU A 286 25.83 -8.61 -10.80
N ALA A 287 26.70 -8.28 -11.75
CA ALA A 287 27.24 -6.92 -11.91
C ALA A 287 26.19 -5.90 -12.39
N HIS A 288 25.12 -6.36 -13.04
CA HIS A 288 24.00 -5.53 -13.48
C HIS A 288 22.90 -5.40 -12.42
N GLN A 289 23.26 -5.38 -11.14
CA GLN A 289 22.31 -5.18 -10.04
C GLN A 289 22.54 -3.83 -9.37
N GLN A 290 21.48 -3.24 -8.84
CA GLN A 290 21.51 -1.99 -8.09
C GLN A 290 20.72 -2.15 -6.79
N VAL A 291 21.25 -1.60 -5.70
CA VAL A 291 20.49 -1.44 -4.47
C VAL A 291 19.70 -0.14 -4.51
N GLU A 292 18.42 -0.23 -4.15
CA GLU A 292 17.49 0.86 -3.95
C GLU A 292 17.01 0.77 -2.50
N ALA A 293 17.50 1.67 -1.65
CA ALA A 293 17.21 1.67 -0.23
C ALA A 293 16.56 2.97 0.21
N GLN A 294 15.61 2.86 1.13
CA GLN A 294 14.90 3.95 1.76
C GLN A 294 14.83 3.71 3.27
N PHE A 295 15.25 4.70 4.06
CA PHE A 295 15.22 4.67 5.51
C PHE A 295 14.39 5.84 6.02
N GLN A 296 13.49 5.59 6.97
CA GLN A 296 12.64 6.58 7.61
C GLN A 296 12.91 6.55 9.10
N LEU A 297 13.33 7.69 9.65
CA LEU A 297 13.51 7.91 11.07
C LEU A 297 12.52 8.98 11.53
N GLU A 298 11.71 8.66 12.52
CA GLU A 298 10.86 9.64 13.18
C GLU A 298 11.65 10.33 14.28
N TYR A 299 11.55 11.66 14.34
CA TYR A 299 12.14 12.45 15.41
C TYR A 299 11.08 13.32 16.10
N MET A 300 11.27 13.55 17.40
CA MET A 300 10.45 14.46 18.20
C MET A 300 11.33 15.41 18.98
N ILE A 301 10.86 16.66 19.16
CA ILE A 301 11.54 17.69 19.93
C ILE A 301 10.66 18.05 21.14
N GLY A 302 11.19 17.86 22.34
CA GLY A 302 10.57 18.27 23.60
C GLY A 302 11.34 19.41 24.24
N PHE A 303 10.64 20.50 24.59
CA PHE A 303 11.23 21.62 25.31
C PHE A 303 10.96 21.47 26.81
N HIS A 304 12.01 21.28 27.61
CA HIS A 304 11.92 21.23 29.07
C HIS A 304 12.49 22.52 29.69
N GLU A 305 12.28 22.73 30.99
CA GLU A 305 12.74 23.94 31.70
C GLU A 305 14.28 24.07 31.69
N THR A 306 15.00 22.96 31.77
CA THR A 306 16.47 22.94 31.93
C THR A 306 17.24 22.50 30.68
N HIS A 307 16.58 21.88 29.69
CA HIS A 307 17.23 21.30 28.50
C HIS A 307 16.22 21.12 27.36
N ILE A 308 16.71 20.86 26.16
CA ILE A 308 15.91 20.44 25.01
C ILE A 308 16.13 18.93 24.82
N GLN A 309 15.06 18.16 24.67
CA GLN A 309 15.15 16.73 24.39
C GLN A 309 14.83 16.48 22.93
N VAL A 310 15.76 15.87 22.20
CA VAL A 310 15.48 15.33 20.86
C VAL A 310 15.41 13.82 21.00
N SER A 311 14.39 13.18 20.44
CA SER A 311 14.28 11.72 20.38
C SER A 311 14.16 11.27 18.94
N ALA A 312 14.76 10.13 18.58
CA ALA A 312 14.66 9.55 17.25
C ALA A 312 14.44 8.03 17.31
N ARG A 313 13.63 7.49 16.41
CA ARG A 313 13.43 6.05 16.23
C ARG A 313 13.35 5.67 14.76
N VAL A 314 13.75 4.45 14.43
CA VAL A 314 13.62 3.90 13.08
C VAL A 314 12.15 3.50 12.85
N ASP A 315 11.48 4.16 11.91
CA ASP A 315 10.07 3.92 11.58
C ASP A 315 9.91 2.86 10.48
N ASN A 316 10.67 2.99 9.38
CA ASN A 316 10.52 2.09 8.24
C ASN A 316 11.82 2.00 7.45
N ILE A 317 12.18 0.78 7.07
CA ILE A 317 13.35 0.48 6.23
C ILE A 317 12.91 -0.36 5.06
N ARG A 318 13.27 0.05 3.85
CA ARG A 318 13.03 -0.69 2.62
C ARG A 318 14.35 -0.83 1.88
N VAL A 319 14.78 -2.05 1.59
CA VAL A 319 16.00 -2.31 0.80
C VAL A 319 15.64 -3.30 -0.31
N HIS A 320 15.78 -2.86 -1.55
CA HIS A 320 15.53 -3.68 -2.74
C HIS A 320 16.79 -3.82 -3.56
N VAL A 321 17.06 -5.01 -4.09
CA VAL A 321 18.11 -5.24 -5.08
C VAL A 321 17.42 -5.47 -6.42
N VAL A 322 17.59 -4.53 -7.35
CA VAL A 322 16.98 -4.55 -8.68
C VAL A 322 17.98 -4.95 -9.76
N LYS A 323 17.50 -5.67 -10.77
CA LYS A 323 18.30 -6.09 -11.93
C LYS A 323 18.16 -5.05 -13.05
N LEU A 324 19.27 -4.40 -13.39
CA LEU A 324 19.39 -3.39 -14.43
C LEU A 324 19.74 -4.06 -15.78
N GLY A 325 18.73 -4.49 -16.53
CA GLY A 325 18.89 -4.75 -17.98
C GLY A 325 19.69 -5.99 -18.38
N PHE A 326 19.54 -7.12 -17.69
CA PHE A 326 19.95 -8.41 -18.23
C PHE A 326 18.81 -9.01 -19.08
N ASN A 327 19.00 -8.87 -20.40
CA ASN A 327 18.42 -9.63 -21.51
C ASN A 327 17.11 -9.14 -22.16
N LYS A 328 17.26 -8.68 -23.42
CA LYS A 328 16.12 -8.49 -24.33
C LYS A 328 15.93 -9.65 -25.32
N ASP A 329 16.90 -10.54 -25.57
CA ASP A 329 16.78 -11.49 -26.70
C ASP A 329 17.50 -12.86 -26.59
N ALA A 330 18.14 -13.26 -25.47
CA ALA A 330 18.82 -14.58 -25.44
C ALA A 330 17.84 -15.73 -25.14
N GLU A 331 17.43 -16.41 -26.21
CA GLU A 331 16.85 -17.74 -26.18
C GLU A 331 17.89 -18.78 -25.70
N ASN A 332 17.47 -19.58 -24.72
CA ASN A 332 17.81 -21.00 -24.53
C ASN A 332 18.92 -21.52 -23.58
N ASP A 333 19.76 -20.74 -22.88
CA ASP A 333 20.67 -21.35 -21.85
C ASP A 333 20.88 -20.57 -20.53
N ASP A 334 20.48 -19.30 -20.43
CA ASP A 334 20.79 -18.44 -19.26
C ASP A 334 19.64 -18.33 -18.22
N MET A 335 18.59 -19.15 -18.31
CA MET A 335 17.41 -19.04 -17.43
C MET A 335 17.74 -19.21 -15.93
N GLU A 336 18.69 -20.08 -15.58
CA GLU A 336 19.09 -20.33 -14.18
C GLU A 336 19.85 -19.13 -13.57
N LEU A 337 20.62 -18.40 -14.38
CA LEU A 337 21.35 -17.20 -13.92
C LEU A 337 20.43 -16.00 -13.70
N ARG A 338 19.22 -16.01 -14.30
CA ARG A 338 18.28 -14.88 -14.22
C ARG A 338 17.67 -14.70 -12.85
N GLU A 339 17.55 -15.75 -12.05
CA GLU A 339 16.93 -15.67 -10.71
C GLU A 339 17.93 -15.25 -9.63
N GLU A 340 19.24 -15.40 -9.88
CA GLU A 340 20.30 -15.07 -8.92
C GLU A 340 20.34 -13.56 -8.57
N THR A 341 20.43 -13.25 -7.28
CA THR A 341 20.45 -11.88 -6.76
C THR A 341 21.17 -11.78 -5.43
N TYR A 342 21.84 -10.65 -5.20
CA TYR A 342 22.30 -10.28 -3.87
C TYR A 342 21.11 -10.07 -2.92
N PHE A 343 21.33 -10.28 -1.63
CA PHE A 343 20.36 -10.00 -0.57
C PHE A 343 21.00 -9.19 0.57
N PRO A 344 20.24 -8.34 1.28
CA PRO A 344 20.76 -7.62 2.44
C PRO A 344 21.14 -8.55 3.59
N SER A 345 22.35 -8.39 4.14
CA SER A 345 22.87 -9.24 5.23
C SER A 345 23.20 -8.47 6.51
N ARG A 346 23.39 -7.15 6.43
CA ARG A 346 23.50 -6.24 7.58
C ARG A 346 23.08 -4.83 7.16
N ILE A 347 22.46 -4.08 8.07
CA ILE A 347 22.13 -2.66 7.90
C ILE A 347 22.53 -1.92 9.17
N GLU A 348 23.40 -0.94 9.05
CA GLU A 348 23.82 -0.06 10.14
C GLU A 348 23.34 1.34 9.81
N LEU A 349 22.57 1.98 10.68
CA LEU A 349 22.11 3.36 10.51
C LEU A 349 22.65 4.18 11.68
N TRP A 350 23.19 5.36 11.40
CA TRP A 350 23.60 6.28 12.45
C TRP A 350 22.95 7.64 12.28
N VAL A 351 22.61 8.23 13.42
CA VAL A 351 22.01 9.56 13.49
C VAL A 351 22.53 10.29 14.72
N GLY A 352 22.84 11.56 14.56
CA GLY A 352 23.29 12.38 15.67
C GLY A 352 23.62 13.80 15.25
N PRO A 353 23.87 14.69 16.22
CA PRO A 353 24.33 16.04 15.97
C PRO A 353 25.73 16.06 15.32
N GLU A 354 26.12 17.21 14.79
CA GLU A 354 27.42 17.42 14.15
C GLU A 354 28.62 16.99 15.03
N VAL A 355 29.70 16.54 14.38
CA VAL A 355 30.88 16.00 15.08
C VAL A 355 31.53 17.09 15.92
N GLY A 356 31.81 16.78 17.18
CA GLY A 356 32.48 17.71 18.10
C GLY A 356 31.55 18.75 18.72
N CYS A 357 30.23 18.63 18.57
CA CYS A 357 29.28 19.47 19.27
C CYS A 357 29.44 19.38 20.81
N ASN A 358 29.46 20.55 21.46
CA ASN A 358 29.54 20.69 22.92
C ASN A 358 28.16 20.96 23.56
N TYR A 359 27.12 21.15 22.75
CA TYR A 359 25.77 21.45 23.23
C TYR A 359 24.98 20.20 23.65
N VAL A 360 25.50 18.98 23.43
CA VAL A 360 24.86 17.74 23.88
C VAL A 360 25.32 17.42 25.30
N THR A 361 24.39 17.38 26.24
CA THR A 361 24.66 17.08 27.65
C THR A 361 24.68 15.58 27.93
N SER A 362 23.80 14.81 27.28
CA SER A 362 23.75 13.35 27.44
C SER A 362 22.99 12.67 26.31
N LEU A 363 23.37 11.42 25.99
CA LEU A 363 22.67 10.52 25.08
C LEU A 363 22.17 9.28 25.83
N SER A 364 20.95 8.82 25.55
CA SER A 364 20.33 7.65 26.18
C SER A 364 19.78 6.71 25.11
N LEU A 365 20.26 5.46 25.10
CA LEU A 365 19.77 4.40 24.21
C LEU A 365 18.49 3.75 24.73
N GLY A 366 17.69 3.20 23.82
CA GLY A 366 16.54 2.34 24.11
C GLY A 366 16.93 0.87 24.26
N ARG A 367 15.94 -0.02 24.35
CA ARG A 367 16.18 -1.48 24.42
C ARG A 367 16.41 -2.09 23.02
N SER A 368 17.47 -2.89 22.90
CA SER A 368 17.69 -3.83 21.79
C SER A 368 16.64 -4.94 21.77
N THR A 369 16.41 -5.56 20.61
CA THR A 369 15.43 -6.66 20.48
C THR A 369 15.93 -7.95 21.15
N GLN A 370 15.07 -8.64 21.93
CA GLN A 370 15.41 -9.95 22.51
C GLN A 370 15.28 -11.06 21.45
N ASN A 371 16.36 -11.79 21.17
CA ASN A 371 16.34 -12.98 20.30
C ASN A 371 16.41 -14.26 21.17
N THR A 372 15.27 -14.71 21.71
CA THR A 372 15.19 -15.94 22.51
C THR A 372 15.59 -17.17 21.69
N GLU A 373 16.62 -17.90 22.15
CA GLU A 373 17.03 -19.19 21.57
C GLU A 373 16.10 -20.31 22.06
N ARG A 374 15.62 -21.17 21.15
CA ARG A 374 14.80 -22.34 21.51
C ARG A 374 15.56 -23.61 21.16
N GLU A 375 15.77 -24.47 22.16
CA GLU A 375 16.36 -25.78 21.95
C GLU A 375 15.27 -26.76 21.48
N ILE A 376 15.40 -27.22 20.24
CA ILE A 376 14.45 -28.14 19.61
C ILE A 376 15.06 -29.55 19.65
N GLU A 377 14.57 -30.38 20.56
CA GLU A 377 14.85 -31.81 20.53
C GLU A 377 14.00 -32.50 19.46
N THR A 378 14.67 -33.07 18.46
CA THR A 378 14.04 -33.90 17.45
C THR A 378 14.22 -35.38 17.80
N GLN A 379 13.12 -36.11 17.96
CA GLN A 379 13.12 -37.56 18.15
C GLN A 379 12.72 -38.24 16.83
N LYS A 380 13.63 -39.03 16.24
CA LYS A 380 13.35 -39.86 15.06
C LYS A 380 13.24 -41.32 15.46
N LEU A 381 12.07 -41.91 15.22
CA LEU A 381 11.82 -43.34 15.44
C LEU A 381 12.15 -44.11 14.16
N MET A 382 13.27 -44.82 14.15
CA MET A 382 13.64 -45.69 13.02
C MET A 382 13.07 -47.09 13.24
N LYS A 383 12.33 -47.60 12.25
CA LYS A 383 11.80 -48.97 12.27
C LYS A 383 12.59 -49.81 11.25
N GLY A 384 13.33 -50.79 11.75
CA GLY A 384 14.09 -51.74 10.92
C GLY A 384 13.36 -53.08 10.78
N SER A 385 13.48 -53.69 9.60
CA SER A 385 12.99 -55.04 9.30
C SER A 385 14.16 -55.88 8.76
N PHE A 386 14.41 -57.05 9.35
CA PHE A 386 15.35 -58.03 8.80
C PHE A 386 14.59 -59.07 7.98
N GLY A 387 14.89 -59.14 6.68
CA GLY A 387 14.33 -60.13 5.77
C GLY A 387 12.89 -59.85 5.31
N LYS A 388 12.44 -60.59 4.28
CA LYS A 388 11.12 -60.47 3.63
C LYS A 388 9.99 -60.94 4.58
N MET A 389 9.61 -60.14 5.57
CA MET A 389 8.35 -60.29 6.29
C MET A 389 7.70 -58.92 6.56
N LYS A 390 6.35 -58.88 6.51
CA LYS A 390 5.54 -57.65 6.46
C LYS A 390 5.37 -56.86 7.79
N ASN A 391 5.93 -57.31 8.92
CA ASN A 391 5.80 -56.60 10.21
C ASN A 391 7.17 -56.31 10.87
N PRO A 392 7.52 -55.04 11.15
CA PRO A 392 8.84 -54.66 11.69
C PRO A 392 8.97 -54.96 13.20
N LYS A 393 10.08 -55.62 13.59
CA LYS A 393 10.36 -56.06 14.98
C LYS A 393 11.32 -55.18 15.79
N VAL A 394 11.97 -54.16 15.22
CA VAL A 394 12.87 -53.27 15.98
C VAL A 394 12.52 -51.80 15.75
N LYS A 395 12.23 -51.07 16.83
CA LYS A 395 12.04 -49.62 16.85
C LYS A 395 13.17 -49.01 17.66
N THR A 396 14.07 -48.27 17.01
CA THR A 396 15.15 -47.53 17.68
C THR A 396 14.82 -46.05 17.64
N MET A 397 14.91 -45.38 18.80
CA MET A 397 14.64 -43.95 18.91
C MET A 397 15.97 -43.20 18.96
N SER A 398 16.22 -42.36 17.96
CA SER A 398 17.34 -41.42 17.95
C SER A 398 16.84 -40.05 18.41
N ARG A 399 17.54 -39.43 19.36
CA ARG A 399 17.23 -38.10 19.91
C ARG A 399 18.38 -37.17 19.56
N SER A 400 18.11 -36.09 18.84
CA SER A 400 19.09 -35.05 18.50
C SER A 400 18.55 -33.69 18.92
N SER A 401 19.33 -32.91 19.65
CA SER A 401 18.98 -31.54 20.03
C SER A 401 19.59 -30.54 19.04
N THR A 402 18.81 -29.57 18.56
CA THR A 402 19.29 -28.47 17.72
C THR A 402 18.78 -27.16 18.30
N LYS A 403 19.69 -26.23 18.63
CA LYS A 403 19.36 -24.88 19.09
C LYS A 403 19.00 -24.02 17.87
N ALA A 404 17.79 -23.48 17.82
CA ALA A 404 17.31 -22.63 16.73
C ALA A 404 16.87 -21.25 17.29
N LYS A 405 17.27 -20.17 16.62
CA LYS A 405 16.83 -18.79 16.95
C LYS A 405 15.43 -18.55 16.38
N VAL A 406 14.59 -17.78 17.10
CA VAL A 406 13.17 -17.56 16.74
C VAL A 406 13.01 -16.50 15.63
N LYS A 407 13.94 -15.54 15.50
CA LYS A 407 13.94 -14.51 14.45
C LYS A 407 15.29 -14.46 13.71
N ASN A 408 15.23 -14.28 12.39
CA ASN A 408 16.39 -14.20 11.50
C ASN A 408 17.18 -12.89 11.59
N TRP A 409 16.55 -11.80 12.07
CA TRP A 409 17.18 -10.49 12.20
C TRP A 409 17.27 -10.10 13.67
N ARG A 410 18.41 -9.53 14.06
CA ARG A 410 18.65 -8.96 15.39
C ARG A 410 18.93 -7.47 15.25
N TRP A 411 18.27 -6.68 16.10
CA TRP A 411 18.49 -5.24 16.23
C TRP A 411 19.24 -4.92 17.51
N ASP A 412 20.40 -4.30 17.38
CA ASP A 412 21.23 -3.77 18.46
C ASP A 412 21.32 -2.23 18.33
N GLN A 413 21.43 -1.55 19.47
CA GLN A 413 21.71 -0.11 19.54
C GLN A 413 23.06 0.12 20.19
N ASP A 414 23.85 1.03 19.62
CA ASP A 414 25.16 1.42 20.13
C ASP A 414 25.34 2.95 20.05
N VAL A 415 26.39 3.46 20.70
CA VAL A 415 26.75 4.89 20.69
C VAL A 415 28.19 5.08 20.28
N GLU A 416 28.41 5.99 19.35
CA GLU A 416 29.74 6.53 19.03
C GLU A 416 29.77 8.04 19.26
N GLY A 417 30.31 8.46 20.40
CA GLY A 417 30.30 9.85 20.84
C GLY A 417 28.88 10.35 21.14
N ASN A 418 28.41 11.35 20.38
CA ASN A 418 27.02 11.83 20.44
C ASN A 418 26.12 11.20 19.36
N THR A 419 26.62 10.23 18.59
CA THR A 419 25.89 9.60 17.51
C THR A 419 25.29 8.28 17.99
N ALA A 420 24.01 8.08 17.71
CA ALA A 420 23.33 6.81 17.95
C ALA A 420 23.44 5.91 16.72
N ILE A 421 23.69 4.62 16.94
CA ILE A 421 23.83 3.60 15.91
C ILE A 421 22.71 2.56 16.11
N PHE A 422 21.98 2.27 15.04
CA PHE A 422 21.00 1.17 14.95
C PHE A 422 21.57 0.11 14.01
N ASP A 423 21.84 -1.09 14.53
CA ASP A 423 22.47 -2.17 13.77
C ASP A 423 21.53 -3.37 13.63
N ALA A 424 21.24 -3.76 12.40
CA ALA A 424 20.43 -4.90 12.04
C ALA A 424 21.31 -5.99 11.40
N ILE A 425 21.40 -7.14 12.05
CA ILE A 425 22.26 -8.25 11.63
C ILE A 425 21.41 -9.47 11.26
N PHE A 426 21.67 -10.03 10.08
CA PHE A 426 21.03 -11.24 9.59
C PHE A 426 21.77 -12.51 10.05
N TYR A 427 21.03 -13.42 10.69
CA TYR A 427 21.50 -14.71 11.18
C TYR A 427 20.83 -15.87 10.42
N GLU A 428 21.61 -16.93 10.19
CA GLU A 428 21.06 -18.20 9.72
C GLU A 428 20.44 -18.98 10.90
N ASN A 429 19.18 -19.43 10.75
CA ASN A 429 18.41 -20.03 11.84
C ASN A 429 18.92 -21.42 12.27
N SER A 430 19.59 -22.14 11.37
CA SER A 430 20.02 -23.52 11.55
C SER A 430 21.29 -23.66 12.41
N ASN A 431 22.20 -22.68 12.32
CA ASN A 431 23.51 -22.70 12.97
C ASN A 431 23.79 -21.43 13.81
N GLY A 432 22.93 -20.41 13.73
CA GLY A 432 23.05 -19.17 14.49
C GLY A 432 24.19 -18.26 14.06
N ILE A 433 24.78 -18.48 12.88
CA ILE A 433 25.94 -17.75 12.35
C ILE A 433 25.50 -16.46 11.64
N GLU A 434 26.28 -15.38 11.79
CA GLU A 434 26.10 -14.12 11.07
C GLU A 434 26.49 -14.27 9.61
N VAL A 435 25.54 -14.03 8.72
CA VAL A 435 25.71 -14.32 7.28
C VAL A 435 26.82 -13.48 6.64
N TYR A 436 26.94 -12.21 7.03
CA TYR A 436 27.97 -11.31 6.45
C TYR A 436 29.40 -11.66 6.89
N SER A 437 29.59 -12.35 8.02
CA SER A 437 30.91 -12.68 8.60
C SER A 437 31.44 -14.07 8.20
N THR A 438 30.62 -14.88 7.52
CA THR A 438 30.91 -16.29 7.26
C THR A 438 31.99 -16.47 6.18
N LYS A 439 33.14 -17.07 6.54
CA LYS A 439 34.13 -17.59 5.57
C LYS A 439 33.81 -19.04 5.24
N LEU A 440 33.40 -19.32 4.01
CA LEU A 440 33.29 -20.70 3.50
C LEU A 440 34.72 -21.28 3.35
N VAL A 441 35.21 -21.98 4.37
CA VAL A 441 36.51 -22.66 4.33
C VAL A 441 36.37 -23.91 3.46
N GLY A 442 37.05 -23.92 2.32
CA GLY A 442 37.16 -25.12 1.48
C GLY A 442 37.94 -26.21 2.20
N GLY A 443 37.29 -27.34 2.51
CA GLY A 443 37.99 -28.52 3.05
C GLY A 443 37.29 -29.34 4.13
N ALA A 444 36.02 -29.11 4.47
CA ALA A 444 35.26 -30.03 5.32
C ALA A 444 34.28 -30.87 4.49
N SER A 445 34.22 -32.17 4.79
CA SER A 445 33.52 -33.25 4.09
C SER A 445 32.17 -32.88 3.46
N ALA A 446 31.82 -33.60 2.39
CA ALA A 446 30.55 -33.56 1.64
C ALA A 446 29.25 -33.77 2.46
N SER A 447 29.32 -33.69 3.79
CA SER A 447 28.22 -33.62 4.74
C SER A 447 27.82 -32.19 5.14
N ASN A 448 28.60 -31.16 4.79
CA ASN A 448 28.35 -29.75 5.14
C ASN A 448 28.06 -28.85 3.91
N LYS A 449 27.24 -29.32 2.95
CA LYS A 449 26.49 -28.35 2.12
C LYS A 449 25.56 -27.58 3.08
N PRO A 450 25.47 -26.25 3.06
CA PRO A 450 24.47 -25.53 3.83
C PRO A 450 23.11 -26.11 3.43
N VAL A 451 22.51 -26.81 4.38
CA VAL A 451 21.36 -27.70 4.22
C VAL A 451 20.15 -26.85 3.85
N ASP A 452 19.72 -26.88 2.58
CA ASP A 452 18.35 -26.60 2.09
C ASP A 452 17.65 -25.28 2.53
N ASP A 453 18.26 -24.46 3.39
CA ASP A 453 17.54 -23.44 4.17
C ASP A 453 17.55 -22.07 3.47
N LEU A 454 18.67 -21.71 2.83
CA LEU A 454 18.85 -20.45 2.11
C LEU A 454 18.66 -20.54 0.59
N GLY A 455 18.65 -21.75 0.00
CA GLY A 455 18.32 -21.94 -1.43
C GLY A 455 16.85 -21.65 -1.75
N ARG A 456 15.98 -21.64 -0.72
CA ARG A 456 14.56 -21.28 -0.80
C ARG A 456 14.21 -20.04 0.04
N ARG A 457 15.16 -19.11 0.17
CA ARG A 457 15.05 -17.92 1.03
C ARG A 457 13.88 -16.98 0.69
N TYR A 458 13.36 -17.03 -0.54
CA TYR A 458 12.23 -16.20 -0.99
C TYR A 458 10.86 -16.91 -0.98
N SER A 459 10.82 -18.24 -0.81
CA SER A 459 9.61 -19.07 -1.01
C SER A 459 9.03 -19.70 0.27
N LYS A 460 9.62 -19.42 1.45
CA LYS A 460 9.17 -19.96 2.74
C LYS A 460 8.01 -19.20 3.38
N VAL A 461 7.26 -19.91 4.24
CA VAL A 461 6.12 -19.38 5.02
C VAL A 461 6.57 -18.31 6.02
N ASN A 462 7.79 -18.41 6.57
CA ASN A 462 8.47 -17.38 7.36
C ASN A 462 9.74 -16.90 6.62
N ARG A 463 9.56 -16.42 5.39
CA ARG A 463 10.68 -15.92 4.58
C ARG A 463 11.28 -14.65 5.21
N PRO A 464 12.62 -14.52 5.30
CA PRO A 464 13.28 -13.31 5.82
C PRO A 464 13.27 -12.14 4.83
N PHE A 465 12.94 -12.40 3.57
CA PHE A 465 12.86 -11.43 2.49
C PHE A 465 11.49 -11.53 1.79
N MET A 466 11.07 -10.47 1.11
CA MET A 466 9.91 -10.48 0.23
C MET A 466 10.10 -11.49 -0.91
N LYS A 467 8.99 -11.94 -1.53
CA LYS A 467 9.04 -12.83 -2.70
C LYS A 467 9.83 -12.23 -3.87
N SER A 468 9.85 -10.90 -3.97
CA SER A 468 10.62 -10.11 -4.95
C SER A 468 12.09 -9.89 -4.58
N GLY A 469 12.57 -10.47 -3.46
CA GLY A 469 13.96 -10.34 -3.00
C GLY A 469 14.26 -9.13 -2.11
N GLY A 470 13.30 -8.22 -1.91
CA GLY A 470 13.46 -7.05 -1.06
C GLY A 470 13.32 -7.32 0.44
N LEU A 471 13.75 -6.37 1.27
CA LEU A 471 13.63 -6.38 2.72
C LEU A 471 12.81 -5.17 3.17
N VAL A 472 11.82 -5.38 4.04
CA VAL A 472 11.02 -4.31 4.64
C VAL A 472 10.91 -4.54 6.14
N PHE A 473 11.31 -3.55 6.93
CA PHE A 473 11.04 -3.50 8.37
C PHE A 473 10.04 -2.40 8.69
N THR A 474 9.11 -2.69 9.60
CA THR A 474 8.15 -1.71 10.13
C THR A 474 8.49 -1.38 11.58
N GLY A 475 8.17 -0.18 12.06
CA GLY A 475 8.68 0.38 13.32
C GLY A 475 8.42 -0.43 14.59
N LYS A 476 7.53 -1.44 14.55
CA LYS A 476 7.32 -2.40 15.65
C LYS A 476 8.44 -3.46 15.75
N GLU A 477 9.25 -3.62 14.70
CA GLU A 477 10.34 -4.61 14.60
C GLU A 477 11.73 -4.01 14.83
N CYS A 478 11.85 -2.68 14.72
CA CYS A 478 13.07 -1.91 14.96
C CYS A 478 13.17 -1.56 16.46
N GLY A 479 14.38 -1.45 17.02
CA GLY A 479 14.59 -1.17 18.44
C GLY A 479 13.92 0.13 18.95
N GLU A 480 13.88 0.32 20.28
CA GLU A 480 13.21 1.48 20.91
C GLU A 480 13.85 2.85 20.56
N GLU A 481 13.21 3.95 20.94
CA GLU A 481 13.72 5.31 20.65
C GLU A 481 15.04 5.65 21.39
N VAL A 482 15.88 6.46 20.75
CA VAL A 482 17.10 7.04 21.31
C VAL A 482 16.86 8.50 21.64
N LYS A 483 17.45 9.02 22.74
CA LYS A 483 17.21 10.39 23.25
C LYS A 483 18.49 11.16 23.47
N TRP A 484 18.55 12.38 22.96
CA TRP A 484 19.59 13.38 23.22
C TRP A 484 19.04 14.48 24.13
N ARG A 485 19.82 14.86 25.15
CA ARG A 485 19.60 16.11 25.90
C ARG A 485 20.56 17.16 25.39
N LEU A 486 20.03 18.28 24.93
CA LEU A 486 20.77 19.44 24.43
C LEU A 486 20.67 20.60 25.43
N SER A 487 21.69 21.47 25.43
CA SER A 487 21.69 22.72 26.19
C SER A 487 20.48 23.57 25.82
N LYS A 488 19.86 24.18 26.85
CA LYS A 488 18.73 25.09 26.68
C LYS A 488 19.08 26.32 25.83
N GLU A 489 20.36 26.69 25.79
CA GLU A 489 20.89 27.80 24.99
C GLU A 489 20.69 27.62 23.48
N MET A 490 20.43 26.39 23.01
CA MET A 490 20.19 26.11 21.59
C MET A 490 18.74 26.37 21.14
N GLU A 491 17.84 26.78 22.05
CA GLU A 491 16.45 27.10 21.70
C GLU A 491 16.41 28.27 20.69
N GLY A 492 15.64 28.10 19.61
CA GLY A 492 15.57 29.06 18.50
C GLY A 492 16.68 28.91 17.45
N SER A 493 17.64 28.01 17.65
CA SER A 493 18.69 27.73 16.67
C SER A 493 18.26 26.65 15.65
N VAL A 494 18.93 26.61 14.50
CA VAL A 494 18.85 25.51 13.53
C VAL A 494 20.15 24.72 13.62
N LEU A 495 20.08 23.45 14.02
CA LEU A 495 21.25 22.60 14.22
C LEU A 495 21.43 21.62 13.08
N LYS A 496 22.68 21.30 12.74
CA LYS A 496 22.98 20.26 11.76
C LYS A 496 23.01 18.88 12.40
N TRP A 497 22.26 17.97 11.79
CA TRP A 497 22.21 16.56 12.16
C TRP A 497 22.79 15.71 11.05
N ARG A 498 23.71 14.84 11.41
CA ARG A 498 24.32 13.85 10.52
C ARG A 498 23.47 12.60 10.54
N ILE A 499 23.05 12.15 9.35
CA ILE A 499 22.35 10.91 9.15
C ILE A 499 23.10 10.10 8.12
N GLY A 500 23.45 8.87 8.45
CA GLY A 500 24.16 7.99 7.52
C GLY A 500 23.91 6.54 7.83
N GLY A 501 24.58 5.68 7.08
CA GLY A 501 24.46 4.26 7.28
C GLY A 501 25.38 3.45 6.38
N LYS A 502 25.37 2.14 6.63
CA LYS A 502 25.99 1.11 5.81
C LYS A 502 24.99 0.01 5.49
N VAL A 503 25.00 -0.43 4.24
CA VAL A 503 24.22 -1.61 3.79
C VAL A 503 25.19 -2.64 3.25
N TRP A 504 25.13 -3.85 3.82
CA TRP A 504 25.86 -5.00 3.33
C TRP A 504 24.93 -5.88 2.50
N LEU A 505 25.40 -6.23 1.31
CA LEU A 505 24.74 -7.17 0.42
C LEU A 505 25.63 -8.39 0.26
N THR A 506 25.07 -9.56 0.53
CA THR A 506 25.75 -10.85 0.35
C THR A 506 25.11 -11.59 -0.82
N TYR A 507 25.94 -12.18 -1.66
CA TYR A 507 25.53 -13.14 -2.66
C TYR A 507 25.94 -14.54 -2.22
N TRP A 508 24.96 -15.44 -2.14
CA TRP A 508 25.12 -16.88 -2.03
C TRP A 508 24.32 -17.57 -3.14
N PRO A 509 24.86 -18.61 -3.79
CA PRO A 509 24.16 -19.33 -4.85
C PRO A 509 22.81 -19.86 -4.36
N SER A 510 21.74 -19.59 -5.11
CA SER A 510 20.39 -20.03 -4.76
C SER A 510 19.99 -21.26 -5.56
N GLU A 511 20.05 -21.14 -6.89
CA GLU A 511 19.57 -22.12 -7.86
C GLU A 511 20.72 -22.64 -8.73
N VAL A 512 21.77 -21.84 -8.89
CA VAL A 512 22.95 -22.21 -9.69
C VAL A 512 23.92 -23.03 -8.84
N GLU A 513 24.38 -24.16 -9.39
CA GLU A 513 25.48 -24.94 -8.80
C GLU A 513 26.81 -24.18 -8.95
N SER A 514 27.05 -23.23 -8.05
CA SER A 514 28.28 -22.46 -7.94
C SER A 514 28.80 -22.51 -6.51
N SER A 515 30.10 -22.25 -6.36
CA SER A 515 30.74 -22.03 -5.05
C SER A 515 31.20 -20.58 -4.88
N PHE A 516 30.75 -19.69 -5.78
CA PHE A 516 30.99 -18.26 -5.73
C PHE A 516 30.17 -17.62 -4.61
N TYR A 517 30.84 -16.87 -3.74
CA TYR A 517 30.21 -16.02 -2.74
C TYR A 517 30.94 -14.69 -2.65
N GLU A 518 30.19 -13.63 -2.37
CA GLU A 518 30.74 -12.29 -2.24
C GLU A 518 29.89 -11.47 -1.29
N THR A 519 30.52 -10.61 -0.48
CA THR A 519 29.82 -9.57 0.28
C THR A 519 30.37 -8.21 -0.08
N ARG A 520 29.47 -7.25 -0.31
CA ARG A 520 29.79 -5.87 -0.63
C ARG A 520 29.06 -4.92 0.30
N CYS A 521 29.65 -3.76 0.55
CA CYS A 521 29.15 -2.72 1.45
C CYS A 521 29.12 -1.37 0.75
N ILE A 522 28.07 -0.61 1.01
CA ILE A 522 27.95 0.80 0.63
C ILE A 522 27.77 1.62 1.89
N GLU A 523 28.44 2.76 1.95
CA GLU A 523 28.39 3.72 3.05
C GLU A 523 27.93 5.07 2.51
N TRP A 524 27.05 5.74 3.24
CA TRP A 524 26.60 7.09 2.94
C TRP A 524 26.46 7.91 4.22
N SER A 525 26.56 9.22 4.08
CA SER A 525 26.34 10.19 5.15
C SER A 525 25.82 11.47 4.52
N ASP A 526 24.81 12.08 5.11
CA ASP A 526 24.25 13.36 4.70
C ASP A 526 23.92 14.21 5.94
N GLU A 527 23.70 15.50 5.74
CA GLU A 527 23.32 16.45 6.78
C GLU A 527 21.90 16.96 6.56
N VAL A 528 21.14 17.06 7.65
CA VAL A 528 19.81 17.68 7.68
C VAL A 528 19.77 18.78 8.73
N ASP A 529 19.02 19.83 8.41
CA ASP A 529 18.78 20.92 9.33
C ASP A 529 17.65 20.53 10.31
N LEU A 530 17.89 20.71 11.59
CA LEU A 530 16.92 20.51 12.68
C LEU A 530 16.61 21.85 13.35
N PRO A 531 15.47 22.49 13.02
CA PRO A 531 15.05 23.73 13.68
C PRO A 531 14.53 23.45 15.09
N LEU A 532 15.18 24.03 16.11
CA LEU A 532 14.77 23.93 17.52
C LEU A 532 13.85 25.09 17.92
N ILE A 533 12.73 25.25 17.23
CA ILE A 533 11.80 26.37 17.44
C ILE A 533 10.70 25.95 18.44
N SER A 534 10.64 26.65 19.58
CA SER A 534 9.60 26.49 20.58
C SER A 534 8.30 27.16 20.14
N SER A 535 7.17 26.48 20.30
CA SER A 535 5.84 26.97 19.93
C SER A 535 5.35 28.18 20.76
N ARG A 536 6.17 28.71 21.68
CA ARG A 536 5.84 29.87 22.54
C ARG A 536 5.98 31.25 21.87
N SER A 537 6.46 31.34 20.62
CA SER A 537 6.61 32.62 19.90
C SER A 537 5.46 33.00 18.97
N TYR A 538 4.37 32.22 18.91
CA TYR A 538 3.08 32.69 18.40
C TYR A 538 2.07 32.72 19.54
N GLY A 539 1.66 33.93 19.91
CA GLY A 539 0.71 34.17 20.99
C GLY A 539 -0.63 33.51 20.72
N VAL A 540 -0.93 32.45 21.48
CA VAL A 540 -2.27 31.96 21.77
C VAL A 540 -2.31 31.61 23.27
N PRO A 541 -3.35 31.99 24.03
CA PRO A 541 -3.30 31.97 25.49
C PRO A 541 -3.37 30.54 26.02
N THR A 542 -2.40 30.17 26.86
CA THR A 542 -2.48 28.97 27.70
C THR A 542 -2.86 29.38 29.12
N MET A 543 -4.00 28.87 29.61
CA MET A 543 -4.36 28.92 31.03
C MET A 543 -3.60 27.83 31.83
N PRO A 544 -3.34 28.04 33.13
CA PRO A 544 -2.23 27.43 33.84
C PRO A 544 -2.53 26.04 34.42
N SER A 545 -1.50 25.19 34.43
CA SER A 545 -1.43 23.97 35.23
C SER A 545 -1.11 24.31 36.69
N GLN A 546 -2.00 23.96 37.62
CA GLN A 546 -1.64 23.71 39.01
C GLN A 546 -2.00 22.27 39.36
N THR A 547 -0.98 21.43 39.42
CA THR A 547 -0.98 20.22 40.22
C THR A 547 -0.46 20.58 41.60
N ASN A 548 -1.15 20.11 42.65
CA ASN A 548 -0.47 19.78 43.90
C ASN A 548 -1.04 18.48 44.48
N PRO A 549 -0.20 17.59 45.04
CA PRO A 549 -0.57 16.22 45.38
C PRO A 549 -0.85 16.02 46.88
N SER A 550 -1.30 14.80 47.19
CA SER A 550 -1.33 14.10 48.48
C SER A 550 -2.52 14.30 49.42
N LEU A 551 -3.27 13.21 49.66
CA LEU A 551 -3.25 12.49 50.95
C LEU A 551 -4.08 11.19 50.88
N LEU A 552 -3.54 10.17 51.55
CA LEU A 552 -4.08 8.83 51.78
C LEU A 552 -5.29 8.87 52.72
N GLU A 553 -6.27 7.99 52.56
CA GLU A 553 -6.64 6.99 53.59
C GLU A 553 -7.75 6.02 53.16
N MET A 554 -7.74 4.88 53.86
CA MET A 554 -8.48 3.64 53.66
C MET A 554 -9.99 3.75 53.93
N GLY A 555 -10.78 2.86 53.30
CA GLY A 555 -12.15 2.58 53.69
C GLY A 555 -12.80 1.48 52.87
N SER A 556 -12.84 0.28 53.43
CA SER A 556 -13.50 -0.94 52.95
C SER A 556 -15.03 -0.92 53.06
N PHE A 557 -15.66 -1.83 52.30
CA PHE A 557 -16.96 -2.51 52.48
C PHE A 557 -18.13 -2.20 51.53
N ASP A 558 -18.39 -3.24 50.73
CA ASP A 558 -19.64 -3.98 50.55
C ASP A 558 -20.70 -3.61 49.50
N SER A 559 -21.20 -4.71 48.95
CA SER A 559 -22.21 -4.91 47.94
C SER A 559 -23.63 -4.82 48.51
N SER A 560 -24.57 -4.24 47.75
CA SER A 560 -25.88 -4.83 47.41
C SER A 560 -26.98 -3.80 47.05
N SER A 561 -27.77 -4.17 46.04
CA SER A 561 -29.21 -3.90 45.85
C SER A 561 -29.74 -2.52 45.37
N LEU A 562 -30.15 -2.50 44.10
CA LEU A 562 -31.53 -2.28 43.62
C LEU A 562 -32.36 -1.10 44.19
N LYS A 563 -32.63 -0.06 43.38
CA LYS A 563 -33.92 0.13 42.64
C LYS A 563 -34.03 1.49 41.94
N MET A 564 -34.70 1.42 40.79
CA MET A 564 -35.25 2.45 39.92
C MET A 564 -36.14 3.49 40.66
N GLY A 565 -36.13 4.75 40.19
CA GLY A 565 -37.35 5.57 40.18
C GLY A 565 -37.22 7.04 40.57
N ALA A 566 -37.26 7.91 39.55
CA ALA A 566 -37.80 9.28 39.54
C ALA A 566 -37.17 10.35 40.45
N LEU A 567 -36.52 11.36 39.83
CA LEU A 567 -36.76 12.78 40.13
C LEU A 567 -36.07 13.66 39.07
N MET A 568 -36.86 14.18 38.13
CA MET A 568 -36.57 15.46 37.49
C MET A 568 -37.37 16.52 38.22
N SER A 569 -36.70 17.38 39.00
CA SER A 569 -36.86 18.84 38.93
C SER A 569 -35.95 19.52 39.95
N SER A 570 -35.32 20.60 39.47
CA SER A 570 -34.64 21.69 40.18
C SER A 570 -33.45 21.35 41.07
N GLU A 571 -32.25 21.50 40.52
CA GLU A 571 -31.17 22.29 41.13
C GLU A 571 -30.16 22.70 40.03
N ILE A 572 -29.90 24.00 39.90
CA ILE A 572 -28.93 24.55 38.96
C ILE A 572 -27.54 24.36 39.56
N GLY A 573 -26.63 23.76 38.80
CA GLY A 573 -25.23 24.19 38.86
C GLY A 573 -24.11 23.16 38.84
N HIS A 574 -24.19 22.09 38.05
CA HIS A 574 -23.04 21.53 37.30
C HIS A 574 -23.57 20.59 36.21
N SER A 575 -23.86 21.14 35.03
CA SER A 575 -24.17 20.31 33.86
C SER A 575 -22.87 19.64 33.39
N ASP A 576 -22.82 18.31 33.45
CA ASP A 576 -21.83 17.56 32.68
C ASP A 576 -21.82 18.06 31.23
N PRO A 577 -20.65 18.21 30.59
CA PRO A 577 -20.57 18.68 29.22
C PRO A 577 -21.41 17.77 28.29
N PRO A 578 -22.15 18.34 27.32
CA PRO A 578 -23.01 17.55 26.45
C PRO A 578 -22.19 16.49 25.70
N MET A 579 -22.68 15.25 25.73
CA MET A 579 -22.04 14.11 25.07
C MET A 579 -21.90 14.39 23.57
N THR A 580 -20.75 14.04 22.99
CA THR A 580 -20.50 14.17 21.55
C THR A 580 -21.56 13.39 20.76
N HIS A 581 -22.33 14.09 19.94
CA HIS A 581 -23.50 13.56 19.26
C HIS A 581 -23.24 13.36 17.76
N VAL A 582 -23.41 12.13 17.28
CA VAL A 582 -23.29 11.77 15.85
C VAL A 582 -24.68 11.47 15.28
N PHE A 583 -24.98 12.05 14.13
CA PHE A 583 -26.23 11.83 13.41
C PHE A 583 -25.96 11.06 12.12
N MET A 584 -26.54 9.86 11.98
CA MET A 584 -26.24 8.94 10.88
C MET A 584 -27.48 8.79 9.99
N ILE A 585 -27.35 8.96 8.68
CA ILE A 585 -28.49 8.90 7.75
C ILE A 585 -28.31 7.74 6.79
N SER A 586 -29.22 6.77 6.83
CA SER A 586 -29.17 5.55 6.03
C SER A 586 -30.19 5.53 4.90
N PHE A 587 -29.76 5.07 3.73
CA PHE A 587 -30.66 4.65 2.66
C PHE A 587 -31.59 3.51 3.16
N PRO A 588 -32.90 3.56 2.85
CA PRO A 588 -33.90 2.60 3.36
C PRO A 588 -33.81 1.20 2.73
N GLY A 589 -32.64 0.55 2.84
CA GLY A 589 -32.41 -0.82 2.41
C GLY A 589 -31.57 -1.59 3.44
N GLN A 590 -31.86 -2.88 3.64
CA GLN A 590 -31.20 -3.69 4.67
C GLN A 590 -29.67 -3.67 4.57
N GLY A 591 -29.14 -3.74 3.35
CA GLY A 591 -27.69 -3.67 3.07
C GLY A 591 -27.04 -2.32 3.36
N HIS A 592 -27.82 -1.28 3.66
CA HIS A 592 -27.35 0.05 4.04
C HIS A 592 -27.62 0.35 5.52
N ILE A 593 -28.76 -0.14 6.04
CA ILE A 593 -29.15 0.00 7.45
C ILE A 593 -28.20 -0.79 8.35
N ASN A 594 -27.92 -2.06 8.02
CA ASN A 594 -27.08 -2.92 8.85
C ASN A 594 -25.67 -2.37 9.09
N PRO A 595 -24.85 -2.07 8.06
CA PRO A 595 -23.48 -1.64 8.29
C PRO A 595 -23.44 -0.28 9.01
N LEU A 596 -24.36 0.63 8.67
CA LEU A 596 -24.41 1.95 9.31
C LEU A 596 -24.87 1.85 10.78
N LEU A 597 -25.84 1.01 11.09
CA LEU A 597 -26.30 0.78 12.47
C LEU A 597 -25.23 0.05 13.30
N ARG A 598 -24.52 -0.92 12.71
CA ARG A 598 -23.39 -1.61 13.36
C ARG A 598 -22.26 -0.62 13.68
N LEU A 599 -21.93 0.28 12.76
CA LEU A 599 -21.01 1.40 13.04
C LEU A 599 -21.53 2.26 14.20
N GLY A 600 -22.82 2.62 14.18
CA GLY A 600 -23.46 3.39 15.25
C GLY A 600 -23.31 2.73 16.62
N LYS A 601 -23.50 1.41 16.73
CA LYS A 601 -23.25 0.67 17.98
C LYS A 601 -21.80 0.74 18.43
N ARG A 602 -20.85 0.68 17.50
CA ARG A 602 -19.40 0.77 17.78
C ARG A 602 -18.99 2.18 18.20
N LEU A 603 -19.64 3.22 17.70
CA LEU A 603 -19.45 4.59 18.14
C LEU A 603 -20.07 4.81 19.53
N ALA A 604 -21.30 4.35 19.74
CA ALA A 604 -21.97 4.43 21.04
C ALA A 604 -21.15 3.72 22.13
N SER A 605 -20.60 2.53 21.86
CA SER A 605 -19.78 1.79 22.83
C SER A 605 -18.49 2.51 23.23
N LYS A 606 -18.05 3.54 22.50
CA LYS A 606 -16.91 4.40 22.83
C LYS A 606 -17.33 5.71 23.53
N GLY A 607 -18.58 5.82 23.99
CA GLY A 607 -19.08 6.94 24.78
C GLY A 607 -19.65 8.10 23.96
N LEU A 608 -20.28 7.80 22.83
CA LEU A 608 -20.95 8.80 21.99
C LEU A 608 -22.47 8.65 22.07
N LEU A 609 -23.19 9.74 21.85
CA LEU A 609 -24.62 9.70 21.56
C LEU A 609 -24.78 9.53 20.04
N VAL A 610 -25.52 8.52 19.62
CA VAL A 610 -25.76 8.23 18.21
C VAL A 610 -27.25 8.33 17.91
N THR A 611 -27.62 9.21 16.98
CA THR A 611 -28.95 9.19 16.38
C THR A 611 -28.87 8.51 15.03
N PHE A 612 -29.48 7.33 14.93
CA PHE A 612 -29.64 6.62 13.67
C PHE A 612 -30.92 7.09 12.97
N CYS A 613 -30.81 7.46 11.70
CA CYS A 613 -31.88 8.01 10.93
C CYS A 613 -32.07 7.28 9.60
N THR A 614 -33.32 7.00 9.24
CA THR A 614 -33.73 6.52 7.91
C THR A 614 -35.14 7.04 7.60
N THR A 615 -35.86 6.46 6.65
CA THR A 615 -37.24 6.87 6.32
C THR A 615 -38.24 6.36 7.36
N ALA A 616 -39.36 7.08 7.54
CA ALA A 616 -40.44 6.69 8.45
C ALA A 616 -41.00 5.30 8.14
N THR A 617 -41.16 4.96 6.86
CA THR A 617 -41.62 3.64 6.41
C THR A 617 -40.67 2.52 6.85
N SER A 618 -39.36 2.69 6.61
CA SER A 618 -38.37 1.74 7.13
C SER A 618 -38.36 1.72 8.65
N GLY A 619 -38.49 2.86 9.31
CA GLY A 619 -38.59 2.92 10.77
C GLY A 619 -39.76 2.13 11.34
N GLN A 620 -40.92 2.17 10.71
CA GLN A 620 -42.07 1.34 11.08
C GLN A 620 -41.78 -0.14 10.88
N ALA A 621 -41.17 -0.53 9.77
CA ALA A 621 -40.76 -1.92 9.52
C ALA A 621 -39.77 -2.42 10.59
N ILE A 622 -38.76 -1.61 10.95
CA ILE A 622 -37.81 -1.93 12.02
C ILE A 622 -38.54 -2.07 13.36
N ARG A 623 -39.47 -1.16 13.71
CA ARG A 623 -40.28 -1.25 14.94
C ARG A 623 -41.17 -2.51 15.00
N ARG A 624 -41.71 -2.95 13.86
CA ARG A 624 -42.53 -4.18 13.78
C ARG A 624 -41.68 -5.44 13.97
N ALA A 625 -40.43 -5.40 13.53
CA ALA A 625 -39.54 -6.57 13.53
C ALA A 625 -38.62 -6.68 14.77
N ASN A 626 -38.47 -5.61 15.58
CA ASN A 626 -37.48 -5.55 16.65
C ASN A 626 -38.00 -4.84 17.92
N ASP A 627 -37.56 -5.32 19.09
CA ASP A 627 -38.13 -4.96 20.40
C ASP A 627 -37.53 -3.70 21.09
N ALA A 628 -36.71 -2.88 20.42
CA ALA A 628 -35.98 -1.76 21.05
C ALA A 628 -35.77 -0.52 20.15
N ILE A 629 -36.82 -0.07 19.47
CA ILE A 629 -36.73 0.99 18.46
C ILE A 629 -37.62 2.17 18.84
N SER A 630 -36.99 3.17 19.43
CA SER A 630 -37.61 4.43 19.84
C SER A 630 -36.66 5.60 19.64
N ASP A 631 -37.23 6.79 19.76
CA ASP A 631 -36.52 8.03 19.99
C ASP A 631 -35.86 8.08 21.37
N GLU A 632 -36.34 7.30 22.35
CA GLU A 632 -35.65 7.18 23.63
C GLU A 632 -34.25 6.56 23.50
N PRO A 633 -33.20 7.18 24.07
CA PRO A 633 -31.84 6.65 24.02
C PRO A 633 -31.69 5.31 24.76
N VAL A 634 -31.16 4.30 24.06
CA VAL A 634 -30.83 2.99 24.60
C VAL A 634 -29.33 2.94 24.91
N PRO A 635 -28.92 2.54 26.13
CA PRO A 635 -27.51 2.42 26.47
C PRO A 635 -26.83 1.30 25.68
N VAL A 636 -25.67 1.61 25.11
CA VAL A 636 -24.80 0.66 24.40
C VAL A 636 -23.37 0.98 24.81
N GLY A 637 -22.80 0.15 25.68
CA GLY A 637 -21.47 0.38 26.26
C GLY A 637 -21.46 1.67 27.08
N ASP A 638 -20.50 2.55 26.81
CA ASP A 638 -20.34 3.81 27.54
C ASP A 638 -21.19 4.97 26.98
N GLY A 639 -22.00 4.72 25.96
CA GLY A 639 -22.81 5.73 25.28
C GLY A 639 -24.22 5.25 24.99
N PHE A 640 -24.87 5.92 24.02
CA PHE A 640 -26.30 5.73 23.76
C PHE A 640 -26.61 5.73 22.28
N ILE A 641 -27.64 4.99 21.89
CA ILE A 641 -28.20 5.02 20.54
C ILE A 641 -29.71 5.28 20.58
N ARG A 642 -30.19 6.12 19.67
CA ARG A 642 -31.61 6.43 19.47
C ARG A 642 -31.96 6.42 18.00
N PHE A 643 -33.25 6.36 17.71
CA PHE A 643 -33.76 6.35 16.34
C PHE A 643 -34.63 7.57 16.05
N GLU A 644 -34.40 8.21 14.92
CA GLU A 644 -35.31 9.18 14.34
C GLU A 644 -35.60 8.82 12.90
N PHE A 645 -36.73 9.28 12.37
CA PHE A 645 -37.13 8.92 11.02
C PHE A 645 -37.59 10.13 10.22
N ILE A 646 -37.21 10.17 8.94
CA ILE A 646 -37.60 11.22 8.00
C ILE A 646 -38.97 10.87 7.44
N GLU A 647 -39.95 11.74 7.66
CA GLU A 647 -41.23 11.66 6.99
C GLU A 647 -41.10 12.18 5.55
N ASP A 648 -41.24 11.27 4.59
CA ASP A 648 -41.13 11.57 3.15
C ASP A 648 -42.47 11.95 2.51
N GLY A 649 -43.57 11.89 3.25
CA GLY A 649 -44.91 12.26 2.76
C GLY A 649 -45.51 11.32 1.73
N TRP A 650 -44.86 10.18 1.44
CA TRP A 650 -45.44 9.13 0.60
C TRP A 650 -46.06 8.04 1.48
N PRO A 651 -47.25 7.49 1.13
CA PRO A 651 -47.79 6.32 1.81
C PRO A 651 -46.82 5.12 1.79
N GLU A 652 -46.97 4.21 2.75
CA GLU A 652 -46.13 2.99 2.86
C GLU A 652 -46.11 2.18 1.55
N HIS A 653 -47.28 2.00 0.93
CA HIS A 653 -47.48 1.24 -0.31
C HIS A 653 -47.53 2.10 -1.58
N ASP A 654 -46.88 3.26 -1.59
CA ASP A 654 -46.86 4.10 -2.80
C ASP A 654 -46.10 3.40 -3.95
N PRO A 655 -46.73 3.18 -5.13
CA PRO A 655 -46.12 2.44 -6.21
C PRO A 655 -44.86 3.11 -6.77
N ARG A 656 -44.69 4.43 -6.57
CA ARG A 656 -43.51 5.18 -7.03
C ARG A 656 -42.23 4.78 -6.28
N ARG A 657 -42.36 4.23 -5.06
CA ARG A 657 -41.22 3.72 -4.26
C ARG A 657 -40.46 2.59 -4.95
N ARG A 658 -41.12 1.87 -5.88
CA ARG A 658 -40.54 0.76 -6.65
C ARG A 658 -39.50 1.23 -7.66
N TYR A 659 -39.62 2.46 -8.15
CA TYR A 659 -38.68 3.03 -9.10
C TYR A 659 -37.56 3.71 -8.31
N LEU A 660 -36.48 2.96 -8.06
CA LEU A 660 -35.33 3.39 -7.25
C LEU A 660 -34.88 4.81 -7.60
N ASP A 661 -34.82 5.14 -8.89
CA ASP A 661 -34.40 6.46 -9.36
C ASP A 661 -35.37 7.60 -8.98
N GLN A 662 -36.68 7.35 -9.07
CA GLN A 662 -37.70 8.31 -8.62
C GLN A 662 -37.67 8.46 -7.10
N TYR A 663 -37.49 7.35 -6.40
CA TYR A 663 -37.45 7.33 -4.94
C TYR A 663 -36.21 8.06 -4.39
N LEU A 664 -35.02 7.84 -4.96
CA LEU A 664 -33.81 8.58 -4.58
C LEU A 664 -33.96 10.09 -4.78
N SER A 665 -34.54 10.51 -5.92
CA SER A 665 -34.79 11.92 -6.22
C SER A 665 -35.78 12.56 -5.24
N HIS A 666 -36.83 11.82 -4.86
CA HIS A 666 -37.79 12.25 -3.85
C HIS A 666 -37.16 12.38 -2.46
N LEU A 667 -36.38 11.37 -2.03
CA LEU A 667 -35.70 11.38 -0.75
C LEU A 667 -34.69 12.52 -0.62
N GLU A 668 -33.99 12.87 -1.71
CA GLU A 668 -33.12 14.05 -1.73
C GLU A 668 -33.92 15.35 -1.53
N SER A 669 -35.01 15.53 -2.29
CA SER A 669 -35.86 16.73 -2.23
C SER A 669 -36.46 16.95 -0.83
N VAL A 670 -36.93 15.88 -0.19
CA VAL A 670 -37.43 15.94 1.19
C VAL A 670 -36.28 16.10 2.18
N GLY A 671 -35.24 15.29 2.05
CA GLY A 671 -34.12 15.21 2.98
C GLY A 671 -33.40 16.54 3.15
N ARG A 672 -33.15 17.26 2.05
CA ARG A 672 -32.54 18.61 2.07
C ARG A 672 -33.36 19.64 2.86
N LYS A 673 -34.66 19.43 3.06
CA LYS A 673 -35.53 20.31 3.87
C LYS A 673 -35.64 19.81 5.31
N ARG A 674 -35.90 18.52 5.49
CA ARG A 674 -36.20 17.93 6.81
C ARG A 674 -34.97 17.72 7.68
N VAL A 675 -33.82 17.36 7.11
CA VAL A 675 -32.62 17.09 7.90
C VAL A 675 -32.16 18.34 8.66
N PRO A 676 -32.03 19.54 8.04
CA PRO A 676 -31.72 20.76 8.78
C PRO A 676 -32.71 21.05 9.94
N GLU A 677 -34.02 20.86 9.71
CA GLU A 677 -35.05 21.04 10.75
C GLU A 677 -34.84 20.08 11.94
N MET A 678 -34.49 18.81 11.66
CA MET A 678 -34.21 17.80 12.67
C MET A 678 -32.95 18.14 13.46
N LEU A 679 -31.87 18.56 12.80
CA LEU A 679 -30.62 18.95 13.45
C LEU A 679 -30.81 20.20 14.33
N ALA A 680 -31.55 21.20 13.85
CA ALA A 680 -31.91 22.38 14.63
C ALA A 680 -32.76 22.03 15.86
N ARG A 681 -33.67 21.05 15.74
CA ARG A 681 -34.42 20.52 16.89
C ARG A 681 -33.47 19.87 17.92
N GLN A 682 -32.51 19.04 17.49
CA GLN A 682 -31.53 18.43 18.42
C GLN A 682 -30.74 19.49 19.20
N ALA A 683 -30.32 20.56 18.53
CA ALA A 683 -29.63 21.67 19.18
C ALA A 683 -30.51 22.37 20.24
N ARG A 684 -31.79 22.66 19.93
CA ARG A 684 -32.75 23.25 20.89
C ARG A 684 -33.03 22.36 22.09
N GLU A 685 -32.97 21.04 21.92
CA GLU A 685 -33.15 20.06 22.98
C GLU A 685 -31.86 19.78 23.77
N GLY A 686 -30.82 20.62 23.61
CA GLY A 686 -29.57 20.55 24.38
C GLY A 686 -28.61 19.46 23.91
N ARG A 687 -28.79 18.90 22.71
CA ARG A 687 -27.97 17.81 22.15
C ARG A 687 -27.45 18.17 20.75
N PRO A 688 -26.64 19.23 20.60
CA PRO A 688 -26.18 19.68 19.30
C PRO A 688 -25.38 18.58 18.59
N VAL A 689 -25.69 18.35 17.31
CA VAL A 689 -25.00 17.34 16.49
C VAL A 689 -23.59 17.82 16.19
N SER A 690 -22.60 16.95 16.42
CA SER A 690 -21.18 17.20 16.23
C SER A 690 -20.62 16.64 14.91
N CYS A 691 -21.30 15.69 14.29
CA CYS A 691 -20.89 15.09 13.02
C CYS A 691 -22.07 14.41 12.32
N LEU A 692 -22.13 14.54 10.99
CA LEU A 692 -23.04 13.80 10.13
C LEU A 692 -22.33 12.60 9.50
N ILE A 693 -22.92 11.41 9.53
CA ILE A 693 -22.40 10.26 8.78
C ILE A 693 -23.38 9.92 7.67
N ASN A 694 -22.88 10.05 6.44
CA ASN A 694 -23.61 9.81 5.21
C ASN A 694 -23.52 8.33 4.78
N ASN A 695 -24.41 7.93 3.89
CA ASN A 695 -24.47 6.63 3.23
C ASN A 695 -24.26 6.77 1.72
N LEU A 696 -23.80 5.70 1.06
CA LEU A 696 -23.42 5.65 -0.36
C LEU A 696 -24.41 6.36 -1.32
N PHE A 697 -25.72 6.18 -1.17
CA PHE A 697 -26.70 6.73 -2.10
C PHE A 697 -27.21 8.14 -1.78
N PHE A 698 -26.74 8.78 -0.69
CA PHE A 698 -27.22 10.09 -0.26
C PHE A 698 -26.13 11.19 -0.33
N PRO A 699 -25.50 11.45 -1.49
CA PRO A 699 -24.41 12.43 -1.60
C PRO A 699 -24.79 13.83 -1.07
N TRP A 700 -26.08 14.18 -1.16
CA TRP A 700 -26.65 15.43 -0.65
C TRP A 700 -26.51 15.64 0.86
N VAL A 701 -26.33 14.60 1.67
CA VAL A 701 -26.13 14.76 3.13
C VAL A 701 -24.81 15.46 3.42
N SER A 702 -23.78 15.21 2.61
CA SER A 702 -22.50 15.91 2.73
C SER A 702 -22.65 17.39 2.37
N ASP A 703 -23.51 17.73 1.39
CA ASP A 703 -23.85 19.13 1.09
C ASP A 703 -24.57 19.81 2.25
N VAL A 704 -25.57 19.14 2.83
CA VAL A 704 -26.31 19.67 3.99
C VAL A 704 -25.39 19.88 5.19
N ALA A 705 -24.42 18.99 5.40
CA ALA A 705 -23.43 19.14 6.46
C ALA A 705 -22.56 20.39 6.23
N ASP A 706 -22.07 20.55 5.00
CA ASP A 706 -21.23 21.68 4.56
C ASP A 706 -21.97 23.03 4.68
N ASP A 707 -23.23 23.10 4.22
CA ASP A 707 -24.11 24.27 4.33
C ASP A 707 -24.34 24.70 5.80
N LEU A 708 -24.29 23.74 6.73
CA LEU A 708 -24.47 23.95 8.16
C LEU A 708 -23.14 24.08 8.93
N GLY A 709 -21.99 24.02 8.25
CA GLY A 709 -20.67 24.04 8.89
C GLY A 709 -20.38 22.83 9.79
N LEU A 710 -21.06 21.71 9.56
CA LEU A 710 -20.89 20.46 10.31
C LEU A 710 -19.90 19.53 9.61
N PRO A 711 -18.98 18.87 10.34
CA PRO A 711 -18.12 17.87 9.75
C PRO A 711 -18.95 16.66 9.32
N SER A 712 -18.56 16.05 8.21
CA SER A 712 -19.20 14.84 7.70
C SER A 712 -18.19 13.72 7.43
N ALA A 713 -18.66 12.48 7.52
CA ALA A 713 -17.95 11.30 7.05
C ALA A 713 -18.88 10.45 6.14
N LEU A 714 -18.29 9.68 5.22
CA LEU A 714 -19.04 8.80 4.32
C LEU A 714 -18.87 7.35 4.75
N MET A 715 -19.98 6.64 5.02
CA MET A 715 -19.97 5.18 5.13
C MET A 715 -20.07 4.54 3.74
N TRP A 716 -18.94 4.05 3.24
CA TRP A 716 -18.84 3.25 2.04
C TRP A 716 -19.18 1.78 2.34
N VAL A 717 -20.30 1.32 1.81
CA VAL A 717 -20.88 -0.01 2.12
C VAL A 717 -20.53 -1.10 1.11
N HIS A 718 -19.69 -0.79 0.11
CA HIS A 718 -19.13 -1.77 -0.83
C HIS A 718 -17.66 -2.05 -0.48
N SER A 719 -17.00 -2.95 -1.23
CA SER A 719 -15.56 -3.22 -1.08
C SER A 719 -14.68 -2.04 -1.52
N CYS A 720 -13.40 -2.05 -1.09
CA CYS A 720 -12.40 -1.10 -1.58
C CYS A 720 -12.07 -1.38 -3.07
N ALA A 721 -12.13 -2.64 -3.49
CA ALA A 721 -12.06 -3.00 -4.92
C ALA A 721 -13.16 -2.31 -5.75
N SER A 722 -14.41 -2.33 -5.29
CA SER A 722 -15.49 -1.63 -5.97
C SER A 722 -15.34 -0.12 -5.89
N PHE A 723 -14.85 0.45 -4.77
CA PHE A 723 -14.52 1.87 -4.68
C PHE A 723 -13.60 2.32 -5.81
N LEU A 724 -12.49 1.60 -6.03
CA LEU A 724 -11.55 1.91 -7.10
C LEU A 724 -12.19 1.75 -8.49
N ALA A 725 -13.00 0.72 -8.71
CA ALA A 725 -13.71 0.56 -9.98
C ALA A 725 -14.62 1.76 -10.29
N TYR A 726 -15.40 2.24 -9.31
CA TYR A 726 -16.19 3.45 -9.49
C TYR A 726 -15.32 4.69 -9.68
N TYR A 727 -14.29 4.88 -8.86
CA TYR A 727 -13.40 6.04 -8.94
C TYR A 727 -12.78 6.17 -10.34
N TYR A 728 -12.18 5.10 -10.84
CA TYR A 728 -11.51 5.09 -12.14
C TYR A 728 -12.48 5.27 -13.30
N CYS A 729 -13.69 4.72 -13.20
CA CYS A 729 -14.74 4.91 -14.21
C CYS A 729 -15.23 6.36 -14.25
N PHE A 730 -15.64 6.92 -13.09
CA PHE A 730 -16.18 8.29 -13.03
C PHE A 730 -15.14 9.37 -13.35
N HIS A 731 -13.85 9.10 -13.16
CA HIS A 731 -12.76 9.99 -13.58
C HIS A 731 -12.19 9.64 -14.96
N SER A 732 -12.74 8.63 -15.65
CA SER A 732 -12.31 8.20 -16.99
C SER A 732 -10.79 7.92 -17.10
N LEU A 733 -10.22 7.31 -16.05
CA LEU A 733 -8.77 7.08 -15.95
C LEU A 733 -8.32 5.80 -16.69
N VAL A 734 -9.25 4.88 -16.95
CA VAL A 734 -9.04 3.68 -17.76
C VAL A 734 -10.31 3.37 -18.57
N PRO A 735 -10.24 2.58 -19.65
CA PRO A 735 -11.42 2.17 -20.40
C PRO A 735 -12.38 1.30 -19.57
N PHE A 736 -13.69 1.56 -19.70
CA PHE A 736 -14.78 0.78 -19.12
C PHE A 736 -15.87 0.55 -20.17
N PRO A 737 -16.77 -0.45 -19.97
CA PRO A 737 -17.91 -0.69 -20.85
C PRO A 737 -18.75 0.56 -21.12
N ASP A 738 -18.98 0.84 -22.40
CA ASP A 738 -19.86 1.88 -22.91
C ASP A 738 -20.73 1.36 -24.07
N GLU A 739 -21.56 2.23 -24.67
CA GLU A 739 -22.47 1.85 -25.76
C GLU A 739 -21.75 1.31 -27.01
N ASN A 740 -20.50 1.74 -27.24
CA ASN A 740 -19.71 1.36 -28.41
C ASN A 740 -18.86 0.10 -28.15
N ALA A 741 -18.42 -0.11 -26.91
CA ALA A 741 -17.58 -1.22 -26.48
C ALA A 741 -18.12 -1.88 -25.18
N PRO A 742 -19.30 -2.53 -25.22
CA PRO A 742 -19.94 -3.05 -24.01
C PRO A 742 -19.22 -4.25 -23.36
N HIS A 743 -18.28 -4.87 -24.07
CA HIS A 743 -17.52 -6.05 -23.62
C HIS A 743 -16.04 -5.76 -23.34
N ILE A 744 -15.66 -4.50 -23.11
CA ILE A 744 -14.28 -4.15 -22.78
C ILE A 744 -13.94 -4.54 -21.34
N ASP A 745 -12.77 -5.16 -21.16
CA ASP A 745 -12.21 -5.48 -19.85
C ASP A 745 -11.57 -4.23 -19.21
N ALA A 746 -11.60 -4.13 -17.88
CA ALA A 746 -11.01 -3.01 -17.15
C ALA A 746 -9.76 -3.45 -16.37
N GLN A 747 -8.63 -2.82 -16.67
CA GLN A 747 -7.39 -2.99 -15.91
C GLN A 747 -7.20 -1.80 -14.97
N ILE A 748 -7.59 -1.97 -13.71
CA ILE A 748 -7.47 -0.94 -12.67
C ILE A 748 -6.16 -1.19 -11.89
N PRO A 749 -5.35 -0.15 -11.58
CA PRO A 749 -4.17 -0.29 -10.73
C PRO A 749 -4.49 -0.96 -9.39
N SER A 750 -3.53 -1.75 -8.90
CA SER A 750 -3.64 -2.56 -7.68
C SER A 750 -4.71 -3.66 -7.71
N MET A 751 -5.44 -3.86 -8.82
CA MET A 751 -6.49 -4.89 -8.94
C MET A 751 -6.13 -5.95 -10.00
N PRO A 752 -6.62 -7.19 -9.86
CA PRO A 752 -6.60 -8.14 -10.98
C PRO A 752 -7.43 -7.59 -12.15
N LEU A 753 -7.12 -8.04 -13.37
CA LEU A 753 -7.93 -7.71 -14.55
C LEU A 753 -9.40 -8.09 -14.28
N LEU A 754 -10.30 -7.12 -14.39
CA LEU A 754 -11.73 -7.36 -14.34
C LEU A 754 -12.23 -7.59 -15.77
N LYS A 755 -12.81 -8.76 -16.00
CA LYS A 755 -13.56 -8.97 -17.24
C LYS A 755 -14.76 -8.04 -17.29
N TRP A 756 -15.24 -7.73 -18.50
CA TRP A 756 -16.40 -6.85 -18.68
C TRP A 756 -17.59 -7.24 -17.78
N ASP A 757 -17.82 -8.54 -17.57
CA ASP A 757 -18.89 -9.10 -16.73
C ASP A 757 -18.51 -9.27 -15.24
N GLU A 758 -17.30 -8.87 -14.83
CA GLU A 758 -16.81 -8.81 -13.45
C GLU A 758 -16.73 -7.35 -12.91
N ILE A 759 -17.03 -6.37 -13.77
CA ILE A 759 -17.14 -4.94 -13.43
C ILE A 759 -18.48 -4.68 -12.72
N PRO A 760 -18.55 -3.83 -11.67
CA PRO A 760 -19.79 -3.52 -10.99
C PRO A 760 -20.90 -3.18 -11.98
N SER A 761 -22.04 -3.88 -11.91
CA SER A 761 -23.03 -3.81 -12.99
C SER A 761 -23.57 -2.39 -13.19
N LEU A 762 -23.64 -1.58 -12.12
CA LEU A 762 -24.04 -0.15 -12.17
C LEU A 762 -23.16 0.73 -13.08
N LEU A 763 -21.95 0.28 -13.44
CA LEU A 763 -21.07 0.98 -14.38
C LEU A 763 -21.36 0.62 -15.84
N HIS A 764 -22.13 -0.44 -16.11
CA HIS A 764 -22.52 -0.81 -17.46
C HIS A 764 -23.54 0.16 -18.06
N PRO A 765 -23.47 0.41 -19.38
CA PRO A 765 -24.40 1.32 -20.07
C PRO A 765 -25.83 0.77 -20.10
N THR A 766 -25.99 -0.55 -20.03
CA THR A 766 -27.30 -1.24 -20.10
C THR A 766 -28.06 -1.24 -18.78
N MET A 767 -27.48 -0.75 -17.67
CA MET A 767 -28.18 -0.77 -16.38
C MET A 767 -29.23 0.36 -16.27
N PRO A 768 -30.49 0.04 -15.91
CA PRO A 768 -31.60 1.00 -15.89
C PRO A 768 -31.62 1.94 -14.66
N TYR A 769 -30.66 1.81 -13.74
CA TYR A 769 -30.61 2.58 -12.48
C TYR A 769 -29.71 3.83 -12.60
N VAL A 770 -30.11 4.75 -13.47
CA VAL A 770 -29.32 5.94 -13.84
C VAL A 770 -29.12 6.89 -12.67
N ARG A 771 -30.15 7.14 -11.86
CA ARG A 771 -30.02 8.03 -10.67
C ARG A 771 -29.15 7.39 -9.60
N ALA A 772 -29.24 6.07 -9.38
CA ALA A 772 -28.36 5.36 -8.46
C ALA A 772 -26.89 5.45 -8.89
N ARG A 773 -26.60 5.21 -10.19
CA ARG A 773 -25.26 5.44 -10.78
C ARG A 773 -24.80 6.88 -10.58
N ARG A 774 -25.66 7.86 -10.86
CA ARG A 774 -25.37 9.28 -10.67
C ARG A 774 -25.08 9.63 -9.21
N ALA A 775 -25.85 9.08 -8.26
CA ALA A 775 -25.65 9.32 -6.84
C ALA A 775 -24.27 8.83 -6.36
N ILE A 776 -23.81 7.67 -6.85
CA ILE A 776 -22.44 7.20 -6.59
C ILE A 776 -21.41 8.16 -7.20
N GLY A 777 -21.61 8.59 -8.46
CA GLY A 777 -20.71 9.56 -9.10
C GLY A 777 -20.63 10.90 -8.36
N GLU A 778 -21.75 11.37 -7.82
CA GLU A 778 -21.84 12.59 -6.98
C GLU A 778 -21.04 12.45 -5.67
N GLN A 779 -20.93 11.24 -5.10
CA GLN A 779 -20.03 11.01 -3.96
C GLN A 779 -18.57 11.29 -4.35
N PHE A 780 -18.15 10.86 -5.54
CA PHE A 780 -16.79 11.08 -6.05
C PHE A 780 -16.50 12.57 -6.34
N GLN A 781 -17.50 13.29 -6.86
CA GLN A 781 -17.42 14.74 -7.06
C GLN A 781 -17.29 15.50 -5.73
N ASN A 782 -17.91 14.97 -4.67
CA ASN A 782 -17.94 15.56 -3.33
C ASN A 782 -16.92 14.96 -2.35
N LEU A 783 -15.91 14.21 -2.80
CA LEU A 783 -14.96 13.52 -1.91
C LEU A 783 -14.17 14.44 -0.97
N SER A 784 -14.03 15.72 -1.31
CA SER A 784 -13.36 16.71 -0.46
C SER A 784 -14.20 17.19 0.72
N LYS A 785 -15.53 16.97 0.70
CA LYS A 785 -16.45 17.40 1.76
C LYS A 785 -16.37 16.53 3.03
N PRO A 786 -16.47 15.19 2.95
CA PRO A 786 -16.27 14.36 4.12
C PRO A 786 -14.79 14.37 4.53
N PHE A 787 -14.51 14.50 5.82
CA PHE A 787 -13.12 14.48 6.31
C PHE A 787 -12.50 13.06 6.27
N CYS A 788 -13.33 12.02 6.14
CA CYS A 788 -12.87 10.65 5.87
C CYS A 788 -13.97 9.79 5.24
N VAL A 789 -13.54 8.77 4.49
CA VAL A 789 -14.38 7.66 4.06
C VAL A 789 -14.19 6.48 5.01
N LEU A 790 -15.27 5.89 5.48
CA LEU A 790 -15.28 4.70 6.33
C LEU A 790 -15.70 3.50 5.49
N SER A 791 -15.01 2.37 5.62
CA SER A 791 -15.34 1.16 4.88
C SER A 791 -15.56 -0.02 5.83
N ASP A 792 -16.63 -0.79 5.61
CA ASP A 792 -16.87 -2.06 6.32
C ASP A 792 -15.99 -3.17 5.72
N THR A 793 -14.68 -3.01 5.88
CA THR A 793 -13.62 -3.95 5.55
C THR A 793 -12.51 -3.82 6.60
N PHE A 794 -11.47 -4.64 6.52
CA PHE A 794 -10.28 -4.53 7.38
C PHE A 794 -9.02 -4.47 6.53
N TYR A 795 -8.00 -3.78 7.04
CA TYR A 795 -6.79 -3.48 6.28
C TYR A 795 -6.12 -4.75 5.72
N GLU A 796 -6.06 -5.82 6.50
CA GLU A 796 -5.41 -7.07 6.12
C GLU A 796 -6.12 -7.81 4.97
N LEU A 797 -7.38 -7.50 4.67
CA LEU A 797 -8.12 -8.10 3.56
C LEU A 797 -7.80 -7.42 2.22
N GLU A 798 -7.69 -6.09 2.21
CA GLU A 798 -7.57 -5.27 1.00
C GLU A 798 -6.43 -4.23 1.12
N PRO A 799 -5.20 -4.60 1.54
CA PRO A 799 -4.16 -3.62 1.88
C PRO A 799 -3.74 -2.78 0.67
N GLU A 800 -3.53 -3.42 -0.49
CA GLU A 800 -3.11 -2.75 -1.73
C GLU A 800 -4.15 -1.73 -2.21
N MET A 801 -5.46 -2.03 -2.06
CA MET A 801 -6.53 -1.11 -2.42
C MET A 801 -6.64 0.03 -1.42
N VAL A 802 -6.54 -0.24 -0.12
CA VAL A 802 -6.62 0.78 0.93
C VAL A 802 -5.48 1.79 0.77
N ASP A 803 -4.25 1.32 0.59
CA ASP A 803 -3.08 2.17 0.42
C ASP A 803 -3.16 3.00 -0.88
N HIS A 804 -3.68 2.39 -1.96
CA HIS A 804 -3.89 3.07 -3.23
C HIS A 804 -4.95 4.18 -3.13
N ILE A 805 -6.10 3.91 -2.49
CA ILE A 805 -7.15 4.91 -2.26
C ILE A 805 -6.60 6.08 -1.42
N ASN A 806 -5.89 5.79 -0.35
CA ASN A 806 -5.28 6.81 0.52
C ASN A 806 -4.31 7.72 -0.24
N THR A 807 -3.56 7.16 -1.19
CA THR A 807 -2.65 7.92 -2.06
C THR A 807 -3.41 8.74 -3.10
N LEU A 808 -4.54 8.22 -3.60
CA LEU A 808 -5.25 8.77 -4.75
C LEU A 808 -6.20 9.92 -4.39
N CYS A 809 -6.99 9.80 -3.32
CA CYS A 809 -8.07 10.76 -3.06
C CYS A 809 -8.36 11.04 -1.57
N GLY A 810 -7.45 10.66 -0.67
CA GLY A 810 -7.54 11.00 0.76
C GLY A 810 -7.96 9.83 1.66
N PRO A 811 -8.22 10.11 2.96
CA PRO A 811 -8.25 9.07 3.98
C PRO A 811 -9.49 8.16 3.87
N ILE A 812 -9.26 6.90 3.50
CA ILE A 812 -10.19 5.79 3.73
C ILE A 812 -9.76 5.00 4.96
N ARG A 813 -10.71 4.73 5.86
CA ARG A 813 -10.49 4.02 7.12
C ARG A 813 -11.30 2.71 7.12
N PRO A 814 -10.64 1.56 6.95
CA PRO A 814 -11.24 0.26 7.24
C PRO A 814 -11.62 0.18 8.73
N VAL A 815 -12.92 0.07 9.03
CA VAL A 815 -13.45 -0.01 10.41
C VAL A 815 -14.17 -1.34 10.67
N GLY A 816 -14.17 -2.24 9.69
CA GLY A 816 -14.87 -3.52 9.72
C GLY A 816 -13.99 -4.71 10.14
N PRO A 817 -14.53 -5.94 10.09
CA PRO A 817 -15.94 -6.23 9.89
C PRO A 817 -16.78 -5.74 11.07
N LEU A 818 -17.71 -4.83 10.82
CA LEU A 818 -18.57 -4.22 11.84
C LEU A 818 -19.55 -5.23 12.45
N PHE A 819 -19.75 -6.37 11.78
CA PHE A 819 -20.47 -7.52 12.30
C PHE A 819 -19.78 -8.16 13.54
N LYS A 820 -18.45 -8.11 13.64
CA LYS A 820 -17.73 -8.71 14.76
C LYS A 820 -17.58 -7.72 15.90
N ASP A 821 -18.23 -8.02 17.03
CA ASP A 821 -18.05 -7.30 18.27
C ASP A 821 -17.18 -8.13 19.25
N PRO A 822 -15.93 -7.71 19.51
CA PRO A 822 -14.98 -8.48 20.34
C PRO A 822 -15.38 -8.50 21.83
N LYS A 823 -16.12 -7.49 22.31
CA LYS A 823 -16.61 -7.41 23.68
C LYS A 823 -18.13 -7.32 23.57
N ARG A 824 -18.88 -8.43 23.56
CA ARG A 824 -20.36 -8.43 23.45
C ARG A 824 -20.96 -7.32 24.33
N VAL A 825 -21.21 -6.14 23.76
CA VAL A 825 -21.45 -4.94 24.57
C VAL A 825 -22.84 -5.05 25.16
N SER A 826 -22.98 -4.76 26.46
CA SER A 826 -24.29 -4.73 27.12
C SER A 826 -25.25 -3.81 26.36
N GLY A 827 -26.46 -4.29 26.06
CA GLY A 827 -27.47 -3.55 25.27
C GLY A 827 -27.34 -3.67 23.74
N SER A 828 -26.18 -4.05 23.19
CA SER A 828 -25.92 -4.12 21.74
C SER A 828 -26.82 -5.12 20.99
N SER A 829 -27.20 -6.23 21.66
CA SER A 829 -28.06 -7.27 21.09
C SER A 829 -29.53 -6.86 20.98
N ARG A 830 -29.98 -5.88 21.77
CA ARG A 830 -31.35 -5.35 21.75
C ARG A 830 -31.59 -4.42 20.57
N VAL A 831 -30.57 -3.66 20.18
CA VAL A 831 -30.67 -2.69 19.08
C VAL A 831 -30.48 -3.43 17.76
N ARG A 832 -31.50 -3.52 16.90
CA ARG A 832 -31.41 -4.20 15.59
C ARG A 832 -32.10 -3.36 14.52
N GLY A 833 -31.67 -3.56 13.27
CA GLY A 833 -32.14 -2.81 12.10
C GLY A 833 -32.90 -3.68 11.11
N ASP A 834 -33.34 -4.88 11.50
CA ASP A 834 -33.97 -5.83 10.61
C ASP A 834 -35.34 -5.30 10.15
N LEU A 835 -35.58 -5.28 8.84
CA LEU A 835 -36.85 -4.81 8.28
C LEU A 835 -37.96 -5.88 8.34
N MET A 836 -37.60 -7.13 8.61
CA MET A 836 -38.53 -8.25 8.72
C MET A 836 -38.20 -9.10 9.95
N MET A 837 -39.24 -9.69 10.53
CA MET A 837 -39.09 -10.56 11.69
C MET A 837 -38.38 -11.86 11.28
N ALA A 838 -37.30 -12.19 11.97
CA ALA A 838 -36.55 -13.43 11.73
C ALA A 838 -37.27 -14.64 12.33
N ASP A 839 -37.22 -15.77 11.62
CA ASP A 839 -37.67 -17.06 12.13
C ASP A 839 -36.78 -17.51 13.29
N GLN A 840 -37.37 -17.64 14.48
CA GLN A 840 -36.66 -17.97 15.72
C GLN A 840 -36.28 -19.46 15.80
N GLU A 841 -36.88 -20.32 14.98
CA GLU A 841 -36.60 -21.75 14.97
C GLU A 841 -35.35 -22.11 14.14
N CYS A 842 -34.83 -21.17 13.33
CA CYS A 842 -33.63 -21.41 12.51
C CYS A 842 -32.47 -21.97 13.34
N ILE A 843 -32.17 -21.35 14.48
CA ILE A 843 -31.03 -21.74 15.31
C ILE A 843 -31.30 -23.09 15.98
N GLY A 844 -32.48 -23.27 16.56
CA GLY A 844 -32.84 -24.55 17.17
C GLY A 844 -32.84 -25.72 16.16
N TRP A 845 -33.16 -25.47 14.89
CA TRP A 845 -33.04 -26.46 13.83
C TRP A 845 -31.57 -26.77 13.49
N LEU A 846 -30.71 -25.75 13.40
CA LEU A 846 -29.27 -25.91 13.17
C LEU A 846 -28.56 -26.64 14.32
N ASP A 847 -28.96 -26.43 15.57
CA ASP A 847 -28.41 -27.10 16.76
C ASP A 847 -28.55 -28.63 16.68
N ARG A 848 -29.55 -29.13 15.95
CA ARG A 848 -29.80 -30.56 15.75
C ARG A 848 -28.97 -31.17 14.61
N LYS A 849 -28.16 -30.38 13.90
CA LYS A 849 -27.39 -30.83 12.74
C LYS A 849 -25.92 -31.06 13.09
N PRO A 850 -25.25 -32.05 12.46
CA PRO A 850 -23.81 -32.24 12.61
C PRO A 850 -23.01 -31.00 12.19
N ALA A 851 -21.84 -30.81 12.81
CA ALA A 851 -20.94 -29.72 12.44
C ALA A 851 -20.51 -29.80 10.96
N GLY A 852 -20.53 -28.67 10.25
CA GLY A 852 -20.12 -28.61 8.85
C GLY A 852 -20.95 -29.45 7.87
N SER A 853 -22.25 -29.61 8.12
CA SER A 853 -23.15 -30.45 7.31
C SER A 853 -24.25 -29.69 6.56
N VAL A 854 -24.46 -28.41 6.87
CA VAL A 854 -25.58 -27.61 6.36
C VAL A 854 -25.11 -26.58 5.32
N VAL A 855 -25.83 -26.50 4.19
CA VAL A 855 -25.70 -25.41 3.22
C VAL A 855 -26.71 -24.32 3.54
N TYR A 856 -26.24 -23.09 3.76
CA TYR A 856 -27.13 -21.93 3.92
C TYR A 856 -27.28 -21.17 2.61
N ILE A 857 -28.52 -20.92 2.19
CA ILE A 857 -28.84 -20.32 0.89
C ILE A 857 -29.61 -19.02 1.12
N SER A 858 -29.02 -17.90 0.68
CA SER A 858 -29.64 -16.58 0.77
C SER A 858 -29.12 -15.65 -0.31
N PHE A 859 -30.03 -15.07 -1.08
CA PHE A 859 -29.71 -14.12 -2.15
C PHE A 859 -29.89 -12.65 -1.71
N GLY A 860 -29.87 -12.39 -0.40
CA GLY A 860 -30.04 -11.06 0.15
C GLY A 860 -31.49 -10.58 0.13
N THR A 861 -31.69 -9.26 0.25
CA THR A 861 -33.03 -8.69 0.46
C THR A 861 -33.71 -8.13 -0.78
N VAL A 862 -32.98 -8.02 -1.90
CA VAL A 862 -33.43 -7.37 -3.15
C VAL A 862 -33.49 -8.34 -4.32
N VAL A 863 -32.59 -9.33 -4.40
CA VAL A 863 -32.58 -10.28 -5.50
C VAL A 863 -33.83 -11.16 -5.45
N HIS A 864 -34.53 -11.25 -6.58
CA HIS A 864 -35.55 -12.25 -6.83
C HIS A 864 -35.13 -13.07 -8.06
N LEU A 865 -34.90 -14.36 -7.88
CA LEU A 865 -34.43 -15.23 -8.96
C LEU A 865 -35.58 -15.57 -9.91
N LYS A 866 -35.27 -16.09 -11.10
CA LYS A 866 -36.30 -16.70 -11.94
C LYS A 866 -36.75 -18.03 -11.32
N GLN A 867 -38.02 -18.40 -11.52
CA GLN A 867 -38.57 -19.66 -11.00
C GLN A 867 -37.78 -20.87 -11.53
N GLU A 868 -37.37 -20.85 -12.79
CA GLU A 868 -36.57 -21.94 -13.38
C GLU A 868 -35.24 -22.12 -12.64
N GLN A 869 -34.60 -21.04 -12.18
CA GLN A 869 -33.36 -21.15 -11.42
C GLN A 869 -33.58 -21.72 -10.01
N VAL A 870 -34.72 -21.40 -9.39
CA VAL A 870 -35.13 -22.00 -8.10
C VAL A 870 -35.34 -23.51 -8.27
N ASP A 871 -35.96 -23.93 -9.37
CA ASP A 871 -36.19 -25.34 -9.67
C ASP A 871 -34.87 -26.10 -9.88
N GLU A 872 -33.90 -25.53 -10.59
CA GLU A 872 -32.56 -26.11 -10.76
C GLU A 872 -31.79 -26.23 -9.44
N ILE A 873 -31.88 -25.23 -8.55
CA ILE A 873 -31.25 -25.29 -7.22
C ILE A 873 -31.92 -26.37 -6.36
N ALA A 874 -33.25 -26.46 -6.36
CA ALA A 874 -33.98 -27.49 -5.63
C ALA A 874 -33.63 -28.90 -6.15
N ALA A 875 -33.56 -29.08 -7.47
CA ALA A 875 -33.15 -30.35 -8.09
C ALA A 875 -31.72 -30.73 -7.70
N ALA A 876 -30.79 -29.77 -7.69
CA ALA A 876 -29.41 -29.99 -7.25
C ALA A 876 -29.31 -30.36 -5.77
N LEU A 877 -30.04 -29.67 -4.88
CA LEU A 877 -30.07 -30.01 -3.44
C LEU A 877 -30.55 -31.44 -3.20
N ALA A 878 -31.62 -31.85 -3.90
CA ALA A 878 -32.15 -33.21 -3.82
C ALA A 878 -31.13 -34.25 -4.32
N ALA A 879 -30.35 -33.94 -5.36
CA ALA A 879 -29.33 -34.83 -5.91
C ALA A 879 -28.07 -34.92 -5.02
N VAL A 880 -27.65 -33.80 -4.42
CA VAL A 880 -26.50 -33.75 -3.52
C VAL A 880 -26.80 -34.48 -2.20
N GLY A 881 -28.02 -34.34 -1.68
CA GLY A 881 -28.44 -34.96 -0.42
C GLY A 881 -27.88 -34.28 0.84
N VAL A 882 -27.49 -33.01 0.74
CA VAL A 882 -27.02 -32.20 1.89
C VAL A 882 -28.19 -31.59 2.65
N ALA A 883 -28.00 -31.36 3.95
CA ALA A 883 -28.94 -30.56 4.71
C ALA A 883 -28.86 -29.09 4.27
N PHE A 884 -29.99 -28.39 4.22
CA PHE A 884 -30.03 -27.00 3.79
C PHE A 884 -31.00 -26.13 4.60
N LEU A 885 -30.59 -24.88 4.80
CA LEU A 885 -31.45 -23.80 5.26
C LEU A 885 -31.55 -22.76 4.16
N TRP A 886 -32.72 -22.62 3.55
CA TRP A 886 -32.94 -21.72 2.40
C TRP A 886 -33.87 -20.58 2.78
N VAL A 887 -33.36 -19.34 2.67
CA VAL A 887 -34.18 -18.13 2.76
C VAL A 887 -34.88 -17.88 1.43
N MET A 888 -36.20 -18.02 1.44
CA MET A 888 -37.08 -17.72 0.30
C MET A 888 -38.06 -16.63 0.72
N LYS A 889 -37.61 -15.38 0.60
CA LYS A 889 -38.43 -14.22 0.89
C LYS A 889 -39.56 -14.09 -0.14
N PRO A 890 -40.83 -13.90 0.28
CA PRO A 890 -41.89 -13.53 -0.65
C PRO A 890 -41.60 -12.14 -1.23
N PRO A 891 -41.83 -11.94 -2.54
CA PRO A 891 -41.72 -10.60 -3.12
C PRO A 891 -42.71 -9.67 -2.41
N HIS A 892 -42.39 -8.37 -2.37
CA HIS A 892 -43.34 -7.42 -1.81
C HIS A 892 -44.64 -7.48 -2.64
N PRO A 893 -45.85 -7.41 -2.04
CA PRO A 893 -47.12 -7.52 -2.79
C PRO A 893 -47.21 -6.54 -3.98
N ASP A 894 -46.52 -5.42 -3.83
CA ASP A 894 -46.42 -4.35 -4.79
C ASP A 894 -45.40 -4.62 -5.93
N GLU A 895 -44.45 -5.55 -5.82
CA GLU A 895 -43.44 -5.76 -6.88
C GLU A 895 -44.00 -6.39 -8.15
N GLY A 896 -45.24 -6.92 -8.13
CA GLY A 896 -45.85 -7.62 -9.26
C GLY A 896 -45.15 -8.95 -9.59
N LEU A 897 -44.24 -9.39 -8.72
CA LEU A 897 -43.53 -10.66 -8.82
C LEU A 897 -44.33 -11.76 -8.12
N THR A 898 -44.30 -12.97 -8.66
CA THR A 898 -44.98 -14.11 -8.05
C THR A 898 -44.09 -14.74 -6.99
N PRO A 899 -44.63 -15.13 -5.81
CA PRO A 899 -43.88 -15.92 -4.85
C PRO A 899 -43.34 -17.20 -5.48
N HIS A 900 -42.11 -17.55 -5.14
CA HIS A 900 -41.50 -18.79 -5.61
C HIS A 900 -42.27 -20.01 -5.11
N LYS A 901 -42.35 -21.03 -5.96
CA LYS A 901 -42.89 -22.34 -5.61
C LYS A 901 -41.78 -23.37 -5.64
N LEU A 902 -41.73 -24.25 -4.66
CA LEU A 902 -40.80 -25.39 -4.71
C LEU A 902 -41.45 -26.55 -5.48
N PRO A 903 -40.65 -27.45 -6.09
CA PRO A 903 -41.18 -28.63 -6.75
C PRO A 903 -42.05 -29.47 -5.80
N GLU A 904 -43.13 -30.05 -6.32
CA GLU A 904 -44.06 -30.86 -5.53
C GLU A 904 -43.33 -32.04 -4.87
N GLY A 905 -43.58 -32.24 -3.57
CA GLY A 905 -42.92 -33.31 -2.80
C GLY A 905 -41.48 -33.00 -2.38
N PHE A 906 -40.90 -31.83 -2.72
CA PHE A 906 -39.48 -31.52 -2.44
C PHE A 906 -39.18 -31.47 -0.94
N LEU A 907 -39.97 -30.72 -0.16
CA LEU A 907 -39.76 -30.59 1.27
C LEU A 907 -40.13 -31.87 2.01
N GLU A 908 -41.16 -32.59 1.56
CA GLU A 908 -41.54 -33.89 2.12
C GLU A 908 -40.41 -34.92 1.95
N LYS A 909 -39.74 -34.92 0.78
CA LYS A 909 -38.56 -35.78 0.52
C LYS A 909 -37.35 -35.34 1.33
N ALA A 910 -37.14 -34.04 1.51
CA ALA A 910 -36.04 -33.51 2.33
C ALA A 910 -36.23 -33.84 3.81
N GLY A 911 -37.48 -33.91 4.29
CA GLY A 911 -37.81 -34.19 5.69
C GLY A 911 -37.12 -33.21 6.62
N ASP A 912 -36.54 -33.71 7.72
CA ASP A 912 -35.81 -32.85 8.67
C ASP A 912 -34.52 -32.25 8.07
N ASN A 913 -34.02 -32.71 6.92
CA ASN A 913 -32.80 -32.17 6.30
C ASN A 913 -33.01 -30.85 5.54
N GLY A 914 -34.24 -30.43 5.27
CA GLY A 914 -34.53 -29.15 4.61
C GLY A 914 -35.35 -28.23 5.51
N LYS A 915 -34.91 -26.98 5.68
CA LYS A 915 -35.75 -25.91 6.26
C LYS A 915 -35.78 -24.71 5.32
N VAL A 916 -36.97 -24.22 5.03
CA VAL A 916 -37.21 -23.03 4.22
C VAL A 916 -37.88 -21.98 5.09
N VAL A 917 -37.37 -20.75 5.06
CA VAL A 917 -37.86 -19.63 5.87
C VAL A 917 -37.93 -18.37 5.02
N GLU A 918 -38.79 -17.42 5.39
CA GLU A 918 -38.88 -16.14 4.67
C GLU A 918 -37.75 -15.18 5.05
N PHE A 919 -37.29 -15.26 6.30
CA PHE A 919 -36.20 -14.46 6.83
C PHE A 919 -35.48 -15.22 7.95
N SER A 920 -34.15 -15.14 7.99
CA SER A 920 -33.33 -15.83 8.98
C SER A 920 -32.52 -14.83 9.81
N PRO A 921 -32.14 -15.18 11.06
CA PRO A 921 -31.14 -14.43 11.81
C PRO A 921 -29.75 -14.71 11.21
N GLN A 922 -29.49 -14.22 9.99
CA GLN A 922 -28.35 -14.60 9.14
C GLN A 922 -27.00 -14.50 9.87
N GLU A 923 -26.81 -13.44 10.66
CA GLU A 923 -25.66 -13.26 11.54
C GLU A 923 -25.36 -14.49 12.43
N GLN A 924 -26.40 -15.01 13.06
CA GLN A 924 -26.30 -16.17 13.95
C GLN A 924 -26.16 -17.47 13.15
N VAL A 925 -26.86 -17.56 12.01
CA VAL A 925 -26.76 -18.71 11.09
C VAL A 925 -25.33 -18.89 10.58
N LEU A 926 -24.70 -17.83 10.06
CA LEU A 926 -23.34 -17.88 9.51
C LEU A 926 -22.30 -18.18 10.59
N ALA A 927 -22.53 -17.75 11.84
CA ALA A 927 -21.66 -18.08 12.96
C ALA A 927 -21.85 -19.52 13.49
N HIS A 928 -22.87 -20.24 13.03
CA HIS A 928 -23.25 -21.54 13.60
C HIS A 928 -22.31 -22.69 13.13
N PRO A 929 -21.84 -23.58 14.04
CA PRO A 929 -20.92 -24.67 13.69
C PRO A 929 -21.43 -25.69 12.67
N ALA A 930 -22.75 -25.83 12.52
CA ALA A 930 -23.36 -26.73 11.54
C ALA A 930 -23.11 -26.34 10.08
N LEU A 931 -22.70 -25.10 9.82
CA LEU A 931 -22.53 -24.58 8.46
C LEU A 931 -21.31 -25.20 7.78
N ALA A 932 -21.54 -25.78 6.60
CA ALA A 932 -20.51 -26.27 5.69
C ALA A 932 -20.04 -25.15 4.75
N CYS A 933 -20.99 -24.48 4.09
CA CYS A 933 -20.77 -23.37 3.18
C CYS A 933 -22.07 -22.55 3.05
N THR A 934 -21.98 -21.39 2.38
CA THR A 934 -23.16 -20.59 2.01
C THR A 934 -23.23 -20.35 0.51
N LEU A 935 -24.41 -20.55 -0.08
CA LEU A 935 -24.75 -20.12 -1.43
C LEU A 935 -25.34 -18.70 -1.35
N THR A 936 -24.67 -17.74 -1.98
CA THR A 936 -25.02 -16.32 -1.83
C THR A 936 -24.85 -15.53 -3.11
N HIS A 937 -25.64 -14.46 -3.21
CA HIS A 937 -25.51 -13.39 -4.20
C HIS A 937 -24.24 -12.53 -4.07
N CYS A 938 -23.40 -12.73 -3.05
CA CYS A 938 -22.14 -11.98 -2.85
C CYS A 938 -22.30 -10.48 -2.56
N GLY A 939 -23.43 -10.03 -2.01
CA GLY A 939 -23.55 -8.67 -1.48
C GLY A 939 -22.52 -8.43 -0.36
N TRP A 940 -21.92 -7.25 -0.30
CA TRP A 940 -20.74 -7.00 0.55
C TRP A 940 -20.96 -7.31 2.04
N ASN A 941 -22.14 -6.99 2.59
CA ASN A 941 -22.48 -7.36 3.98
C ASN A 941 -22.41 -8.88 4.22
N SER A 942 -23.01 -9.68 3.33
CA SER A 942 -23.00 -11.15 3.45
C SER A 942 -21.59 -11.72 3.21
N THR A 943 -20.82 -11.09 2.31
CA THR A 943 -19.40 -11.40 2.09
C THR A 943 -18.59 -11.21 3.37
N MET A 944 -18.73 -10.06 4.04
CA MET A 944 -18.04 -9.77 5.29
C MET A 944 -18.47 -10.70 6.43
N GLU A 945 -19.76 -11.00 6.54
CA GLU A 945 -20.29 -11.96 7.53
C GLU A 945 -19.74 -13.38 7.32
N ALA A 946 -19.68 -13.86 6.07
CA ALA A 946 -19.13 -15.17 5.73
C ALA A 946 -17.63 -15.26 6.01
N LEU A 947 -16.84 -14.27 5.55
CA LEU A 947 -15.40 -14.19 5.80
C LEU A 947 -15.09 -14.13 7.30
N ALA A 948 -15.77 -13.25 8.04
CA ALA A 948 -15.58 -13.10 9.48
C ALA A 948 -16.07 -14.33 10.28
N SER A 949 -16.99 -15.13 9.74
CA SER A 949 -17.46 -16.36 10.39
C SER A 949 -16.63 -17.59 10.02
N GLY A 950 -15.81 -17.50 8.97
CA GLY A 950 -14.98 -18.59 8.46
C GLY A 950 -15.77 -19.60 7.62
N VAL A 951 -16.77 -19.10 6.88
CA VAL A 951 -17.69 -19.92 6.06
C VAL A 951 -17.29 -19.82 4.57
N PRO A 952 -16.98 -20.93 3.91
CA PRO A 952 -16.82 -20.99 2.45
C PRO A 952 -18.05 -20.52 1.67
N VAL A 953 -17.82 -19.99 0.48
CA VAL A 953 -18.87 -19.38 -0.35
C VAL A 953 -19.07 -20.16 -1.66
N VAL A 954 -20.32 -20.38 -2.03
CA VAL A 954 -20.72 -20.64 -3.42
C VAL A 954 -21.31 -19.34 -3.94
N ALA A 955 -20.61 -18.70 -4.87
CA ALA A 955 -20.87 -17.37 -5.36
C ALA A 955 -21.82 -17.40 -6.56
N PHE A 956 -22.96 -16.74 -6.43
CA PHE A 956 -23.96 -16.57 -7.49
C PHE A 956 -24.38 -15.11 -7.64
N PRO A 957 -23.47 -14.22 -8.10
CA PRO A 957 -23.71 -12.78 -8.15
C PRO A 957 -24.80 -12.40 -9.15
N GLN A 958 -25.58 -11.37 -8.81
CA GLN A 958 -26.75 -10.98 -9.61
C GLN A 958 -26.65 -9.55 -10.16
N TRP A 959 -26.18 -8.58 -9.36
CA TRP A 959 -26.11 -7.18 -9.79
C TRP A 959 -25.17 -6.34 -8.88
N SER A 960 -25.01 -5.06 -9.19
CA SER A 960 -24.17 -4.12 -8.44
C SER A 960 -22.70 -4.59 -8.37
N ASP A 961 -22.04 -4.37 -7.24
CA ASP A 961 -20.70 -4.78 -6.85
C ASP A 961 -20.55 -6.30 -6.66
N GLN A 962 -21.64 -7.08 -6.65
CA GLN A 962 -21.63 -8.52 -6.36
C GLN A 962 -20.72 -9.31 -7.30
N VAL A 963 -20.66 -8.94 -8.58
CA VAL A 963 -19.81 -9.61 -9.58
C VAL A 963 -18.33 -9.40 -9.26
N THR A 964 -17.95 -8.19 -8.81
CA THR A 964 -16.60 -7.87 -8.34
C THR A 964 -16.32 -8.58 -7.02
N ASN A 965 -17.27 -8.61 -6.08
CA ASN A 965 -17.10 -9.33 -4.82
C ASN A 965 -16.89 -10.84 -5.06
N ALA A 966 -17.63 -11.44 -6.01
CA ALA A 966 -17.46 -12.84 -6.41
C ALA A 966 -16.08 -13.10 -7.05
N LYS A 967 -15.57 -12.16 -7.85
CA LYS A 967 -14.20 -12.20 -8.39
C LYS A 967 -13.18 -12.31 -7.26
N PHE A 968 -13.28 -11.45 -6.26
CA PHE A 968 -12.34 -11.43 -5.14
C PHE A 968 -12.50 -12.65 -4.23
N LEU A 969 -13.73 -13.05 -3.87
CA LEU A 969 -13.99 -14.24 -3.04
C LEU A 969 -13.38 -15.52 -3.63
N CYS A 970 -13.54 -15.72 -4.94
CA CYS A 970 -13.05 -16.92 -5.62
C CYS A 970 -11.56 -16.85 -5.96
N ASP A 971 -11.10 -15.75 -6.57
CA ASP A 971 -9.80 -15.73 -7.25
C ASP A 971 -8.70 -15.09 -6.40
N VAL A 972 -9.05 -14.21 -5.46
CA VAL A 972 -8.09 -13.45 -4.63
C VAL A 972 -8.04 -14.01 -3.21
N PHE A 973 -9.20 -14.14 -2.56
CA PHE A 973 -9.32 -14.60 -1.19
C PHE A 973 -9.30 -16.13 -1.07
N GLY A 974 -9.64 -16.84 -2.16
CA GLY A 974 -9.61 -18.29 -2.26
C GLY A 974 -10.63 -19.00 -1.37
N VAL A 975 -11.75 -18.36 -1.05
CA VAL A 975 -12.82 -18.91 -0.19
C VAL A 975 -14.08 -19.29 -0.95
N GLY A 976 -14.15 -18.95 -2.23
CA GLY A 976 -15.34 -19.07 -3.07
C GLY A 976 -15.22 -20.09 -4.20
N LEU A 977 -16.34 -20.69 -4.58
CA LEU A 977 -16.56 -21.34 -5.88
C LEU A 977 -17.59 -20.53 -6.67
N ARG A 978 -17.35 -20.32 -7.97
CA ARG A 978 -18.21 -19.48 -8.80
C ARG A 978 -19.24 -20.33 -9.56
N LEU A 979 -20.52 -20.02 -9.40
CA LEU A 979 -21.60 -20.59 -10.22
C LEU A 979 -21.76 -19.86 -11.54
N CYS A 980 -21.68 -18.52 -11.52
CA CYS A 980 -21.68 -17.70 -12.73
C CYS A 980 -20.81 -16.46 -12.53
N ARG A 981 -20.41 -15.82 -13.64
CA ARG A 981 -19.71 -14.53 -13.59
C ARG A 981 -20.66 -13.37 -13.37
N SER A 982 -21.81 -13.39 -14.06
CA SER A 982 -22.80 -12.32 -14.05
C SER A 982 -24.19 -12.84 -14.43
N ALA A 983 -25.23 -12.16 -14.00
CA ALA A 983 -26.60 -12.38 -14.46
C ALA A 983 -26.89 -11.75 -15.83
N GLN A 984 -25.97 -10.96 -16.40
CA GLN A 984 -26.16 -10.27 -17.69
C GLN A 984 -26.37 -11.24 -18.87
N GLU A 985 -25.80 -12.45 -18.81
CA GLU A 985 -26.04 -13.48 -19.83
C GLU A 985 -27.47 -14.05 -19.78
N ASN A 986 -28.26 -13.70 -18.75
CA ASN A 986 -29.63 -14.16 -18.52
C ASN A 986 -29.79 -15.69 -18.55
N ARG A 987 -28.69 -16.41 -18.30
CA ARG A 987 -28.56 -17.86 -18.39
C ARG A 987 -29.04 -18.52 -17.11
N ILE A 988 -29.87 -19.55 -17.25
CA ILE A 988 -30.19 -20.47 -16.16
C ILE A 988 -29.01 -21.42 -15.96
N ILE A 989 -28.52 -21.54 -14.72
CA ILE A 989 -27.46 -22.47 -14.36
C ILE A 989 -28.09 -23.85 -14.12
N PRO A 990 -27.71 -24.86 -14.90
CA PRO A 990 -28.32 -26.18 -14.81
C PRO A 990 -27.93 -26.88 -13.50
N LYS A 991 -28.79 -27.80 -13.03
CA LYS A 991 -28.63 -28.51 -11.76
C LYS A 991 -27.29 -29.22 -11.66
N GLU A 992 -26.72 -29.71 -12.77
CA GLU A 992 -25.43 -30.42 -12.76
C GLU A 992 -24.29 -29.49 -12.33
N GLU A 993 -24.32 -28.22 -12.72
CA GLU A 993 -23.33 -27.21 -12.34
C GLU A 993 -23.53 -26.78 -10.88
N VAL A 994 -24.79 -26.62 -10.44
CA VAL A 994 -25.13 -26.31 -9.05
C VAL A 994 -24.71 -27.46 -8.13
N GLU A 995 -25.07 -28.70 -8.49
CA GLU A 995 -24.71 -29.92 -7.78
C GLU A 995 -23.21 -30.04 -7.62
N LYS A 996 -22.45 -29.87 -8.71
CA LYS A 996 -20.99 -29.94 -8.67
C LYS A 996 -20.40 -28.92 -7.68
N CYS A 997 -20.83 -27.65 -7.76
CA CYS A 997 -20.34 -26.62 -6.85
C CYS A 997 -20.68 -26.91 -5.39
N LEU A 998 -21.90 -27.40 -5.12
CA LEU A 998 -22.30 -27.78 -3.76
C LEU A 998 -21.48 -28.97 -3.24
N ARG A 999 -21.24 -30.00 -4.05
CA ARG A 999 -20.37 -31.13 -3.66
C ARG A 999 -18.94 -30.67 -3.36
N ASP A 1000 -18.36 -29.85 -4.24
CA ASP A 1000 -16.99 -29.33 -4.09
C ASP A 1000 -16.85 -28.36 -2.89
N ALA A 1001 -17.92 -27.65 -2.52
CA ALA A 1001 -17.93 -26.75 -1.37
C ALA A 1001 -18.17 -27.47 -0.03
N THR A 1002 -18.85 -28.63 -0.04
CA THR A 1002 -19.25 -29.34 1.18
C THR A 1002 -18.37 -30.55 1.49
N SER A 1003 -17.73 -31.15 0.48
CA SER A 1003 -16.99 -32.41 0.63
C SER A 1003 -15.70 -32.47 -0.19
N GLY A 1004 -14.78 -33.34 0.22
CA GLY A 1004 -13.54 -33.59 -0.50
C GLY A 1004 -12.42 -32.55 -0.29
N PRO A 1005 -11.31 -32.67 -1.05
CA PRO A 1005 -10.14 -31.83 -0.87
C PRO A 1005 -10.40 -30.35 -1.12
N LYS A 1006 -11.29 -30.01 -2.06
CA LYS A 1006 -11.62 -28.62 -2.39
C LYS A 1006 -12.34 -27.94 -1.23
N ALA A 1007 -13.33 -28.59 -0.62
CA ALA A 1007 -14.00 -28.08 0.57
C ALA A 1007 -13.02 -27.83 1.73
N ALA A 1008 -12.05 -28.72 1.95
CA ALA A 1008 -11.03 -28.55 2.97
C ALA A 1008 -10.12 -27.34 2.70
N GLU A 1009 -9.74 -27.10 1.44
CA GLU A 1009 -8.97 -25.92 1.02
C GLU A 1009 -9.75 -24.63 1.27
N LEU A 1010 -11.00 -24.55 0.81
CA LEU A 1010 -11.86 -23.38 0.99
C LEU A 1010 -12.06 -23.07 2.48
N LYS A 1011 -12.31 -24.10 3.29
CA LYS A 1011 -12.49 -23.97 4.74
C LYS A 1011 -11.21 -23.48 5.44
N LYS A 1012 -10.04 -23.97 5.02
CA LYS A 1012 -8.75 -23.47 5.52
C LYS A 1012 -8.55 -21.98 5.22
N ASN A 1013 -8.86 -21.55 4.00
CA ASN A 1013 -8.77 -20.14 3.61
C ASN A 1013 -9.80 -19.29 4.36
N ALA A 1014 -11.02 -19.78 4.53
CA ALA A 1014 -12.06 -19.09 5.28
C ALA A 1014 -11.65 -18.90 6.75
N PHE A 1015 -11.06 -19.91 7.39
CA PHE A 1015 -10.53 -19.78 8.76
C PHE A 1015 -9.35 -18.81 8.87
N LYS A 1016 -8.48 -18.74 7.86
CA LYS A 1016 -7.42 -17.74 7.80
C LYS A 1016 -8.00 -16.32 7.86
N TRP A 1017 -9.02 -16.04 7.04
CA TRP A 1017 -9.66 -14.72 7.00
C TRP A 1017 -10.48 -14.41 8.24
N LYS A 1018 -11.19 -15.40 8.80
CA LYS A 1018 -11.82 -15.29 10.12
C LYS A 1018 -10.84 -14.83 11.19
N ALA A 1019 -9.68 -15.49 11.28
CA ALA A 1019 -8.67 -15.14 12.27
C ALA A 1019 -8.07 -13.75 12.05
N ALA A 1020 -7.93 -13.32 10.79
CA ALA A 1020 -7.49 -11.95 10.47
C ALA A 1020 -8.54 -10.91 10.86
N ALA A 1021 -9.80 -11.14 10.51
CA ALA A 1021 -10.93 -10.30 10.90
C ALA A 1021 -11.04 -10.15 12.43
N GLU A 1022 -10.88 -11.24 13.18
CA GLU A 1022 -10.92 -11.22 14.65
C GLU A 1022 -9.76 -10.42 15.26
N ARG A 1023 -8.56 -10.48 14.66
CA ARG A 1023 -7.43 -9.64 15.07
C ARG A 1023 -7.64 -8.17 14.73
N ALA A 1024 -8.20 -7.86 13.56
CA ALA A 1024 -8.41 -6.48 13.12
C ALA A 1024 -9.35 -5.71 14.05
N VAL A 1025 -10.42 -6.36 14.54
CA VAL A 1025 -11.39 -5.70 15.44
C VAL A 1025 -11.02 -5.77 16.92
N ALA A 1026 -10.06 -6.62 17.30
CA ALA A 1026 -9.58 -6.73 18.68
C ALA A 1026 -8.95 -5.41 19.15
N GLU A 1027 -8.81 -5.26 20.46
CA GLU A 1027 -8.18 -4.07 21.05
C GLU A 1027 -6.74 -3.90 20.53
N GLY A 1028 -6.44 -2.73 19.94
CA GLY A 1028 -5.15 -2.47 19.27
C GLY A 1028 -5.00 -3.12 17.89
N GLY A 1029 -6.08 -3.72 17.35
CA GLY A 1029 -6.15 -4.17 15.96
C GLY A 1029 -6.40 -3.00 14.99
N SER A 1030 -6.11 -3.23 13.71
CA SER A 1030 -6.17 -2.21 12.64
C SER A 1030 -7.52 -1.47 12.58
N SER A 1031 -8.63 -2.19 12.67
CA SER A 1031 -9.98 -1.61 12.62
C SER A 1031 -10.38 -0.92 13.93
N ASP A 1032 -9.93 -1.43 15.09
CA ASP A 1032 -10.16 -0.74 16.38
C ASP A 1032 -9.36 0.57 16.44
N GLU A 1033 -8.11 0.59 16.00
CA GLU A 1033 -7.28 1.80 15.88
C GLU A 1033 -7.94 2.84 14.96
N ASN A 1034 -8.43 2.42 13.78
CA ASN A 1034 -9.16 3.30 12.86
C ASN A 1034 -10.45 3.86 13.46
N LEU A 1035 -11.19 3.05 14.21
CA LEU A 1035 -12.40 3.48 14.91
C LEU A 1035 -12.07 4.47 16.04
N GLN A 1036 -11.00 4.22 16.81
CA GLN A 1036 -10.53 5.16 17.83
C GLN A 1036 -10.08 6.49 17.22
N ALA A 1037 -9.37 6.45 16.09
CA ALA A 1037 -8.97 7.64 15.34
C ALA A 1037 -10.20 8.42 14.81
N LEU A 1038 -11.26 7.73 14.39
CA LEU A 1038 -12.52 8.38 14.01
C LEU A 1038 -13.17 9.09 15.19
N VAL A 1039 -13.31 8.40 16.33
CA VAL A 1039 -13.89 8.97 17.55
C VAL A 1039 -13.08 10.17 18.05
N GLY A 1040 -11.75 10.06 18.04
CA GLY A 1040 -10.86 11.16 18.42
C GLY A 1040 -11.03 12.38 17.53
N GLU A 1041 -11.13 12.18 16.21
CA GLU A 1041 -11.33 13.27 15.24
C GLU A 1041 -12.70 13.94 15.41
N ILE A 1042 -13.78 13.16 15.59
CA ILE A 1042 -15.12 13.70 15.85
C ILE A 1042 -15.13 14.55 17.13
N ARG A 1043 -14.51 14.06 18.22
CA ARG A 1043 -14.39 14.80 19.49
C ARG A 1043 -13.59 16.08 19.33
N LYS A 1044 -12.47 16.04 18.60
CA LYS A 1044 -11.63 17.21 18.33
C LYS A 1044 -12.43 18.29 17.59
N ARG A 1045 -13.13 17.92 16.52
CA ARG A 1045 -13.97 18.85 15.73
C ARG A 1045 -15.14 19.39 16.54
N SER A 1046 -15.81 18.53 17.33
CA SER A 1046 -16.86 18.93 18.25
C SER A 1046 -16.39 20.02 19.22
N LYS A 1047 -15.20 19.87 19.82
CA LYS A 1047 -14.60 20.89 20.70
C LYS A 1047 -14.32 22.19 19.97
N THR A 1048 -13.84 22.17 18.73
CA THR A 1048 -13.64 23.39 17.94
C THR A 1048 -14.96 24.09 17.63
N MET A 1049 -16.05 23.36 17.39
CA MET A 1049 -17.36 23.94 17.06
C MET A 1049 -18.10 24.52 18.27
N PHE A 1050 -18.04 23.85 19.42
CA PHE A 1050 -18.83 24.19 20.60
C PHE A 1050 -18.00 24.72 21.78
N GLY A 1051 -16.67 24.66 21.71
CA GLY A 1051 -15.76 25.05 22.78
C GLY A 1051 -15.54 26.56 22.93
N ASP A 1052 -15.86 27.36 21.91
CA ASP A 1052 -15.78 28.83 21.96
C ASP A 1052 -17.04 29.48 22.57
N ALA A 1053 -18.04 28.70 23.01
CA ALA A 1053 -19.30 29.23 23.54
C ALA A 1053 -19.28 29.59 25.04
N ASN A 1054 -18.12 29.44 25.72
CA ASN A 1054 -17.99 29.64 27.17
C ASN A 1054 -16.78 30.51 27.59
N ASN A 1055 -16.24 31.34 26.68
CA ASN A 1055 -15.26 32.37 27.02
C ASN A 1055 -15.83 33.77 26.83
#